data_AF-B3PDX1-F1
#
_entry.id   AF-B3PDX1-F1
#
_cell.length_a   1.000
_cell.length_b   1.000
_cell.length_c   1.000
_cell.angle_alpha   90.00
_cell.angle_beta   90.00
_cell.angle_gamma   90.00
#
_symmetry.space_group_name_H-M   'P 1'
#
loop_
_entity.id
_entity.type
_entity.pdbx_description
1 polymer ?
#
loop_
_entity_poly.entity_id
_entity_poly.type
_entity_poly.pdbx_seq_one_letter_code
_entity_poly.pdbx_strand_id
1 'polypeptide(L)'
;MDIRTLLLASLCLLAISGCHSGSSSGAGSSASAASASSASSHVESSSTGSSEPASPPNILFVIMDDVGVDQMPSMGYGGLHPPSMPTIDAIAGAGIRFRNTWSMPECSPGRAALLAGRYPLRTNIYQAIGPNDLANSQLSRYDLTAPKLLKGAGYESAMFGKFHLAGPDYNAAGNGTPRELGWDYFYGWTGGLPASIDTTAGGIAPADTYSCGYVPALADDGEAGADQGACYIPHSPDNFTCAELTSDPEGDAAGLQCLIRGGILVPNAACAPTPPDTLDFARENAHYVSPLVINRPDGIEEVPLADPRGRGYRSTIEAAAARDWINSRDGSKPWMATVSFSAAHTPLQTPPSALLPSNNTQGMKADCRMATDTLVNQRLLTDALVEAMDEELGRLLVETGIAVRDGEGRLAYQPDSNTMVVIVGDNGSFGATAKVPFDLTRAKGTAYQTGIWVPLIVAGPLVGAPDRDVEHMVNTADVFHLFGEIAGLAVDTLAPQGIDGMAMLPYLQNPVQSSLRAYNFAQGGLNIQLDQGRNGPCVINNLCSHTPVNKAVCEDNGGTWWGMGADDPQVAAYGSGDLAHCWQVNQAIYRHDPDAYAQNRREMGWTSYLAIRNDHYKLVRNRTQDYDTATDNGVEVESVEFYAIDQAVPLPTLDTADNNLLADKAADDLPLHQRQHYQALSARLDAILASQPACPGDGNRDGMVDGTDLEQWAYWADPDQGGGYSSWYDFNYDGLTDAADRAVIEANRGNQCQPQP
;
A
#
# COMPACT_ATOMS: atom_id res chain seq x y z
N MET A 1 -36.81 -11.91 36.66
CA MET A 1 -38.12 -11.68 36.00
C MET A 1 -37.90 -12.03 34.53
N ASP A 2 -37.84 -13.29 34.11
CA ASP A 2 -38.83 -14.38 34.06
C ASP A 2 -39.83 -14.30 32.87
N ILE A 3 -39.92 -15.43 32.14
CA ILE A 3 -40.96 -15.91 31.18
C ILE A 3 -40.96 -15.28 29.75
N ARG A 4 -40.33 -15.90 28.72
CA ARG A 4 -40.82 -16.96 27.78
C ARG A 4 -42.22 -16.73 27.18
N THR A 5 -42.36 -16.87 25.84
CA THR A 5 -43.35 -17.75 25.14
C THR A 5 -44.12 -17.15 23.92
N LEU A 6 -43.84 -17.74 22.72
CA LEU A 6 -44.72 -18.12 21.55
C LEU A 6 -45.53 -17.01 20.79
N LEU A 7 -45.91 -17.08 19.48
CA LEU A 7 -46.14 -18.18 18.52
C LEU A 7 -46.25 -17.66 17.05
N LEU A 8 -46.06 -18.58 16.09
CA LEU A 8 -46.14 -18.52 14.62
C LEU A 8 -47.56 -18.38 13.97
N ALA A 9 -47.55 -17.78 12.76
CA ALA A 9 -48.12 -18.16 11.45
C ALA A 9 -49.61 -18.57 11.18
N SER A 10 -50.09 -18.04 10.03
CA SER A 10 -50.85 -18.68 8.90
C SER A 10 -52.31 -18.29 8.58
N LEU A 11 -52.47 -17.88 7.30
CA LEU A 11 -53.54 -18.09 6.29
C LEU A 11 -55.04 -17.79 6.57
N CYS A 12 -55.69 -16.98 5.70
CA CYS A 12 -56.60 -17.42 4.61
C CYS A 12 -57.64 -16.35 4.11
N LEU A 13 -57.79 -16.32 2.77
CA LEU A 13 -59.02 -16.23 1.92
C LEU A 13 -59.67 -14.91 1.38
N LEU A 14 -60.08 -15.06 0.10
CA LEU A 14 -61.11 -14.41 -0.76
C LEU A 14 -60.66 -13.21 -1.62
N ALA A 15 -60.44 -13.31 -2.96
CA ALA A 15 -61.26 -13.72 -4.13
C ALA A 15 -62.15 -12.61 -4.73
N ILE A 16 -62.01 -12.34 -6.04
CA ILE A 16 -63.04 -12.50 -7.11
C ILE A 16 -62.62 -11.83 -8.44
N SER A 17 -62.56 -12.67 -9.47
CA SER A 17 -62.97 -12.58 -10.89
C SER A 17 -62.73 -11.36 -11.81
N GLY A 18 -62.33 -11.69 -13.05
CA GLY A 18 -62.69 -10.92 -14.24
C GLY A 18 -61.99 -11.34 -15.55
N CYS A 19 -62.29 -12.51 -16.10
CA CYS A 19 -61.95 -12.90 -17.49
C CYS A 19 -62.63 -11.98 -18.53
N HIS A 20 -62.07 -11.85 -19.73
CA HIS A 20 -62.78 -12.05 -21.02
C HIS A 20 -61.79 -12.34 -22.16
N SER A 21 -62.08 -13.44 -22.85
CA SER A 21 -61.45 -14.04 -24.03
C SER A 21 -62.06 -13.54 -25.34
N GLY A 22 -61.32 -13.62 -26.45
CA GLY A 22 -61.87 -13.54 -27.81
C GLY A 22 -60.89 -14.03 -28.86
N SER A 23 -61.28 -15.05 -29.60
CA SER A 23 -60.47 -15.94 -30.44
C SER A 23 -60.89 -15.95 -31.91
N SER A 24 -59.96 -16.37 -32.79
CA SER A 24 -60.17 -17.06 -34.09
C SER A 24 -60.71 -16.20 -35.26
N SER A 25 -60.45 -16.42 -36.56
CA SER A 25 -60.00 -17.57 -37.36
C SER A 25 -59.75 -17.11 -38.83
N GLY A 26 -59.02 -17.88 -39.65
CA GLY A 26 -59.27 -17.92 -41.11
C GLY A 26 -58.05 -18.14 -42.02
N ALA A 27 -58.00 -19.29 -42.69
CA ALA A 27 -57.00 -19.72 -43.67
C ALA A 27 -57.47 -19.52 -45.14
N GLY A 28 -56.55 -19.55 -46.12
CA GLY A 28 -56.89 -19.74 -47.55
C GLY A 28 -55.76 -19.43 -48.55
N SER A 29 -55.33 -20.45 -49.30
CA SER A 29 -54.26 -20.50 -50.31
C SER A 29 -54.53 -19.78 -51.66
N SER A 30 -53.49 -19.35 -52.38
CA SER A 30 -53.09 -19.83 -53.74
C SER A 30 -52.09 -18.90 -54.44
N ALA A 31 -51.27 -19.49 -55.33
CA ALA A 31 -50.09 -18.90 -55.98
C ALA A 31 -50.40 -18.15 -57.28
N SER A 32 -49.60 -17.13 -57.63
CA SER A 32 -49.10 -16.88 -59.00
C SER A 32 -47.97 -15.84 -58.99
N ALA A 33 -46.94 -16.07 -59.80
CA ALA A 33 -45.79 -15.22 -60.03
C ALA A 33 -46.08 -14.10 -61.06
N ALA A 34 -45.50 -12.90 -60.88
CA ALA A 34 -44.63 -12.23 -61.87
C ALA A 34 -44.34 -10.74 -61.52
N SER A 35 -43.05 -10.43 -61.59
CA SER A 35 -42.39 -9.17 -62.03
C SER A 35 -42.64 -7.82 -61.33
N ALA A 36 -41.64 -7.43 -60.55
CA ALA A 36 -40.84 -6.19 -60.63
C ALA A 36 -41.52 -4.84 -60.91
N SER A 37 -41.45 -3.93 -59.94
CA SER A 37 -40.70 -2.67 -60.09
C SER A 37 -40.66 -1.89 -58.77
N SER A 38 -39.55 -1.19 -58.60
CA SER A 38 -39.06 -0.44 -57.46
C SER A 38 -39.93 0.75 -57.03
N ALA A 39 -40.23 0.84 -55.74
CA ALA A 39 -40.40 2.09 -55.00
C ALA A 39 -40.35 1.79 -53.49
N SER A 40 -39.17 1.89 -52.88
CA SER A 40 -39.05 1.89 -51.41
C SER A 40 -39.63 3.21 -50.88
N SER A 41 -40.76 3.10 -50.20
CA SER A 41 -41.34 4.17 -49.41
C SER A 41 -40.60 4.22 -48.06
N HIS A 42 -40.11 5.41 -47.72
CA HIS A 42 -39.54 5.71 -46.42
C HIS A 42 -40.61 5.51 -45.33
N VAL A 43 -40.37 4.56 -44.45
CA VAL A 43 -41.02 4.49 -43.14
C VAL A 43 -40.17 5.34 -42.20
N GLU A 44 -40.72 6.48 -41.76
CA GLU A 44 -40.17 7.26 -40.65
C GLU A 44 -40.29 6.42 -39.37
N SER A 45 -39.21 5.73 -39.04
CA SER A 45 -38.95 5.19 -37.71
C SER A 45 -38.64 6.38 -36.80
N SER A 46 -39.57 6.72 -35.91
CA SER A 46 -39.31 7.59 -34.77
C SER A 46 -38.08 7.09 -34.02
N SER A 47 -36.98 7.84 -34.10
CA SER A 47 -35.77 7.60 -33.32
C SER A 47 -36.12 7.75 -31.85
N THR A 48 -36.29 6.62 -31.16
CA THR A 48 -36.00 6.53 -29.73
C THR A 48 -34.59 7.09 -29.56
N GLY A 49 -34.46 8.19 -28.81
CA GLY A 49 -33.19 8.85 -28.56
C GLY A 49 -32.18 7.81 -28.11
N SER A 50 -31.15 7.59 -28.92
CA SER A 50 -29.91 6.99 -28.47
C SER A 50 -29.39 7.91 -27.38
N SER A 51 -29.52 7.50 -26.12
CA SER A 51 -28.66 8.02 -25.07
C SER A 51 -27.24 7.87 -25.59
N GLU A 52 -26.49 8.97 -25.68
CA GLU A 52 -25.04 8.84 -25.84
C GLU A 52 -24.53 7.81 -24.82
N PRO A 53 -23.60 6.92 -25.19
CA PRO A 53 -22.99 6.04 -24.20
C PRO A 53 -22.46 6.92 -23.08
N ALA A 54 -22.96 6.71 -21.86
CA ALA A 54 -22.53 7.48 -20.70
C ALA A 54 -21.01 7.40 -20.60
N SER A 55 -20.36 8.55 -20.41
CA SER A 55 -18.92 8.60 -20.22
C SER A 55 -18.52 7.69 -19.05
N PRO A 56 -17.42 6.93 -19.16
CA PRO A 56 -16.97 6.09 -18.06
C PRO A 56 -16.71 6.97 -16.81
N PRO A 57 -16.99 6.47 -15.59
CA PRO A 57 -16.78 7.24 -14.37
C PRO A 57 -15.32 7.64 -14.16
N ASN A 58 -15.08 8.73 -13.45
CA ASN A 58 -13.75 9.01 -12.93
C ASN A 58 -13.37 8.01 -11.82
N ILE A 59 -12.08 7.90 -11.51
CA ILE A 59 -11.58 7.00 -10.46
C ILE A 59 -10.74 7.83 -9.47
N LEU A 60 -11.22 7.95 -8.23
CA LEU A 60 -10.42 8.35 -7.09
C LEU A 60 -9.96 7.08 -6.37
N PHE A 61 -8.66 6.80 -6.45
CA PHE A 61 -8.05 5.64 -5.80
C PHE A 61 -7.23 6.09 -4.59
N VAL A 62 -7.63 5.68 -3.40
CA VAL A 62 -6.99 6.03 -2.13
C VAL A 62 -6.26 4.83 -1.56
N ILE A 63 -4.96 4.97 -1.32
CA ILE A 63 -4.13 3.98 -0.64
C ILE A 63 -3.77 4.50 0.75
N MET A 64 -4.05 3.69 1.77
CA MET A 64 -3.65 3.92 3.15
C MET A 64 -2.43 3.05 3.46
N ASP A 65 -1.40 3.66 4.02
CA ASP A 65 -0.14 2.98 4.37
C ASP A 65 -0.20 2.47 5.82
N ASP A 66 0.10 1.19 6.02
CA ASP A 66 0.09 0.51 7.33
C ASP A 66 -1.25 0.52 8.08
N VAL A 67 -2.37 0.65 7.34
CA VAL A 67 -3.73 0.54 7.88
C VAL A 67 -4.32 -0.83 7.56
N GLY A 68 -4.14 -1.78 8.50
CA GLY A 68 -4.77 -3.08 8.46
C GLY A 68 -6.25 -3.05 8.86
N VAL A 69 -6.97 -4.14 8.60
CA VAL A 69 -8.40 -4.25 8.89
C VAL A 69 -8.71 -4.06 10.39
N ASP A 70 -7.74 -4.39 11.25
CA ASP A 70 -7.83 -4.31 12.71
C ASP A 70 -8.01 -2.89 13.25
N GLN A 71 -7.71 -1.87 12.43
CA GLN A 71 -7.85 -0.46 12.79
C GLN A 71 -9.23 0.11 12.43
N MET A 72 -10.09 -0.61 11.68
CA MET A 72 -11.29 -0.03 11.06
C MET A 72 -12.63 -0.55 11.59
N PRO A 73 -13.41 0.27 12.31
CA PRO A 73 -14.79 -0.03 12.74
C PRO A 73 -15.76 -0.34 11.62
N SER A 74 -15.67 0.38 10.49
CA SER A 74 -16.49 0.10 9.31
C SER A 74 -16.27 -1.30 8.74
N MET A 75 -15.13 -1.93 9.02
CA MET A 75 -14.87 -3.32 8.65
C MET A 75 -15.31 -4.32 9.73
N GLY A 76 -15.84 -3.85 10.86
CA GLY A 76 -16.26 -4.66 12.01
C GLY A 76 -15.17 -4.91 13.06
N TYR A 77 -14.01 -4.28 12.93
CA TYR A 77 -12.88 -4.40 13.87
C TYR A 77 -12.55 -3.01 14.45
N GLY A 78 -11.30 -2.74 14.86
CA GLY A 78 -10.93 -1.44 15.46
C GLY A 78 -10.42 -1.52 16.91
N GLY A 79 -10.37 -2.71 17.50
CA GLY A 79 -9.96 -2.89 18.89
C GLY A 79 -10.92 -2.23 19.89
N LEU A 80 -10.41 -1.92 21.09
CA LEU A 80 -11.20 -1.30 22.17
C LEU A 80 -11.48 0.19 21.93
N HIS A 81 -10.51 0.89 21.33
CA HIS A 81 -10.55 2.32 21.06
C HIS A 81 -10.06 2.53 19.62
N PRO A 82 -10.98 2.52 18.64
CA PRO A 82 -10.63 2.77 17.26
C PRO A 82 -10.44 4.27 16.97
N PRO A 83 -9.66 4.61 15.93
CA PRO A 83 -9.64 5.97 15.39
C PRO A 83 -11.02 6.36 14.83
N SER A 84 -11.37 7.63 14.95
CA SER A 84 -12.61 8.17 14.38
C SER A 84 -12.45 8.48 12.89
N MET A 85 -13.18 7.77 12.03
CA MET A 85 -13.08 7.90 10.57
C MET A 85 -14.43 8.24 9.90
N PRO A 86 -15.07 9.37 10.25
CA PRO A 86 -16.40 9.71 9.76
C PRO A 86 -16.49 9.85 8.24
N THR A 87 -15.41 10.26 7.55
CA THR A 87 -15.39 10.33 6.08
C THR A 87 -15.41 8.94 5.47
N ILE A 88 -14.49 8.07 5.87
CA ILE A 88 -14.40 6.71 5.34
C ILE A 88 -15.66 5.92 5.70
N ASP A 89 -16.20 6.08 6.90
CA ASP A 89 -17.45 5.46 7.32
C ASP A 89 -18.64 5.92 6.44
N ALA A 90 -18.71 7.19 6.07
CA ALA A 90 -19.72 7.70 5.15
C ALA A 90 -19.56 7.12 3.73
N ILE A 91 -18.33 7.00 3.23
CA ILE A 91 -18.05 6.35 1.94
C ILE A 91 -18.39 4.86 1.99
N ALA A 92 -18.09 4.17 3.09
CA ALA A 92 -18.46 2.78 3.32
C ALA A 92 -19.99 2.59 3.33
N GLY A 93 -20.74 3.51 3.94
CA GLY A 93 -22.21 3.52 3.91
C GLY A 93 -22.78 3.82 2.53
N ALA A 94 -22.10 4.63 1.72
CA ALA A 94 -22.49 4.91 0.33
C ALA A 94 -22.02 3.82 -0.67
N GLY A 95 -21.25 2.84 -0.21
CA GLY A 95 -20.57 1.85 -1.05
C GLY A 95 -20.74 0.42 -0.57
N ILE A 96 -19.70 -0.39 -0.84
CA ILE A 96 -19.58 -1.79 -0.45
C ILE A 96 -18.28 -1.98 0.32
N ARG A 97 -18.36 -2.75 1.41
CA ARG A 97 -17.23 -3.14 2.24
C ARG A 97 -16.79 -4.57 1.89
N PHE A 98 -15.56 -4.73 1.43
CA PHE A 98 -14.98 -6.04 1.13
C PHE A 98 -14.21 -6.55 2.35
N ARG A 99 -14.91 -7.33 3.18
CA ARG A 99 -14.43 -7.76 4.51
C ARG A 99 -13.32 -8.79 4.48
N ASN A 100 -13.13 -9.45 3.34
CA ASN A 100 -12.21 -10.57 3.17
C ASN A 100 -11.16 -10.26 2.09
N THR A 101 -10.51 -9.09 2.22
CA THR A 101 -9.50 -8.60 1.27
C THR A 101 -8.08 -8.86 1.78
N TRP A 102 -7.25 -9.46 0.94
CA TRP A 102 -5.88 -9.84 1.29
C TRP A 102 -4.86 -9.14 0.39
N SER A 103 -3.77 -8.70 0.98
CA SER A 103 -2.66 -8.05 0.27
C SER A 103 -1.36 -8.87 0.36
N MET A 104 -0.28 -8.26 -0.10
CA MET A 104 1.07 -8.73 0.17
C MET A 104 1.59 -8.15 1.50
N PRO A 105 2.64 -8.74 2.09
CA PRO A 105 3.06 -8.43 3.46
C PRO A 105 3.74 -7.08 3.70
N GLU A 106 4.15 -6.38 2.64
CA GLU A 106 4.91 -5.12 2.71
C GLU A 106 4.49 -4.13 1.62
N CYS A 107 4.94 -2.88 1.75
CA CYS A 107 4.52 -1.72 0.95
C CYS A 107 4.63 -1.95 -0.56
N SER A 108 5.86 -2.16 -1.06
CA SER A 108 6.14 -2.34 -2.50
C SER A 108 5.44 -3.54 -3.12
N PRO A 109 5.49 -4.77 -2.54
CA PRO A 109 4.76 -5.89 -3.13
C PRO A 109 3.24 -5.67 -3.11
N GLY A 110 2.69 -5.03 -2.06
CA GLY A 110 1.26 -4.71 -1.98
C GLY A 110 0.82 -3.71 -3.05
N ARG A 111 1.59 -2.64 -3.22
CA ARG A 111 1.37 -1.60 -4.25
C ARG A 111 1.53 -2.14 -5.67
N ALA A 112 2.52 -3.00 -5.90
CA ALA A 112 2.70 -3.66 -7.19
C ALA A 112 1.51 -4.56 -7.54
N ALA A 113 1.00 -5.33 -6.57
CA ALA A 113 -0.21 -6.13 -6.77
C ALA A 113 -1.42 -5.24 -7.12
N LEU A 114 -1.66 -4.17 -6.36
CA LEU A 114 -2.74 -3.21 -6.61
C LEU A 114 -2.72 -2.59 -8.02
N LEU A 115 -1.52 -2.24 -8.51
CA LEU A 115 -1.35 -1.40 -9.69
C LEU A 115 -0.94 -2.16 -10.96
N ALA A 116 -0.54 -3.43 -10.85
CA ALA A 116 -0.23 -4.29 -12.00
C ALA A 116 -1.08 -5.57 -12.04
N GLY A 117 -1.82 -5.90 -10.97
CA GLY A 117 -2.64 -7.11 -10.90
C GLY A 117 -1.82 -8.40 -10.90
N ARG A 118 -0.55 -8.35 -10.50
CA ARG A 118 0.41 -9.46 -10.55
C ARG A 118 1.07 -9.66 -9.19
N TYR A 119 1.21 -10.91 -8.78
CA TYR A 119 1.86 -11.29 -7.53
C TYR A 119 3.39 -11.10 -7.57
N PRO A 120 4.06 -11.01 -6.40
CA PRO A 120 5.51 -10.85 -6.28
C PRO A 120 6.38 -11.76 -7.16
N LEU A 121 6.04 -13.04 -7.28
CA LEU A 121 6.79 -13.96 -8.16
C LEU A 121 6.84 -13.55 -9.64
N ARG A 122 5.91 -12.69 -10.10
CA ARG A 122 5.87 -12.20 -11.48
C ARG A 122 6.62 -10.88 -11.66
N THR A 123 6.73 -10.08 -10.60
CA THR A 123 7.36 -8.75 -10.65
C THR A 123 8.78 -8.74 -10.10
N ASN A 124 9.15 -9.75 -9.30
CA ASN A 124 10.36 -9.83 -8.46
C ASN A 124 10.45 -8.77 -7.37
N ILE A 125 9.31 -8.24 -6.94
CA ILE A 125 9.20 -7.30 -5.81
C ILE A 125 8.69 -8.10 -4.61
N TYR A 126 9.57 -8.49 -3.70
CA TYR A 126 9.26 -9.39 -2.58
C TYR A 126 9.27 -8.68 -1.20
N GLN A 127 9.95 -7.54 -1.09
CA GLN A 127 10.00 -6.68 0.09
C GLN A 127 9.93 -5.21 -0.34
N ALA A 128 9.83 -4.30 0.65
CA ALA A 128 9.96 -2.87 0.46
C ALA A 128 11.22 -2.51 -0.35
N ILE A 129 11.03 -1.74 -1.43
CA ILE A 129 12.13 -1.31 -2.30
C ILE A 129 13.03 -0.32 -1.55
N GLY A 130 14.32 -0.62 -1.50
CA GLY A 130 15.37 0.17 -0.88
C GLY A 130 16.46 0.64 -1.86
N PRO A 131 17.44 1.42 -1.38
CA PRO A 131 18.45 2.05 -2.23
C PRO A 131 19.44 1.06 -2.89
N ASN A 132 19.47 -0.20 -2.46
CA ASN A 132 20.35 -1.24 -3.02
C ASN A 132 19.62 -2.19 -3.98
N ASP A 133 18.30 -2.05 -4.13
CA ASP A 133 17.50 -2.94 -4.97
C ASP A 133 17.64 -2.55 -6.45
N LEU A 134 18.00 -3.53 -7.28
CA LEU A 134 18.19 -3.34 -8.72
C LEU A 134 16.86 -3.14 -9.44
N ALA A 135 16.91 -2.63 -10.68
CA ALA A 135 15.72 -2.44 -11.53
C ALA A 135 14.88 -3.72 -11.68
N ASN A 136 15.48 -4.91 -11.59
CA ASN A 136 14.78 -6.19 -11.65
C ASN A 136 13.81 -6.41 -10.48
N SER A 137 14.03 -5.77 -9.33
CA SER A 137 13.12 -5.73 -8.17
C SER A 137 12.36 -4.40 -8.06
N GLN A 138 12.12 -3.76 -9.20
CA GLN A 138 11.26 -2.60 -9.37
C GLN A 138 10.25 -2.87 -10.49
N LEU A 139 9.10 -2.17 -10.49
CA LEU A 139 8.06 -2.45 -11.47
C LEU A 139 8.55 -2.10 -12.87
N SER A 140 8.32 -3.00 -13.83
CA SER A 140 8.88 -2.85 -15.16
C SER A 140 8.16 -1.82 -16.00
N ARG A 141 8.89 -1.08 -16.85
CA ARG A 141 8.26 -0.31 -17.92
C ARG A 141 7.46 -1.20 -18.89
N TYR A 142 7.78 -2.49 -18.94
CA TYR A 142 7.08 -3.46 -19.78
C TYR A 142 5.85 -4.06 -19.07
N ASP A 143 5.71 -3.88 -17.76
CA ASP A 143 4.50 -4.27 -17.04
C ASP A 143 3.31 -3.38 -17.44
N LEU A 144 2.14 -4.01 -17.62
CA LEU A 144 0.87 -3.32 -17.81
C LEU A 144 0.38 -2.82 -16.45
N THR A 145 0.54 -1.53 -16.22
CA THR A 145 0.08 -0.85 -15.00
C THR A 145 -1.33 -0.28 -15.18
N ALA A 146 -2.03 -0.01 -14.08
CA ALA A 146 -3.36 0.60 -14.08
C ALA A 146 -3.47 1.86 -14.97
N PRO A 147 -2.58 2.87 -14.88
CA PRO A 147 -2.65 4.03 -15.77
C PRO A 147 -2.39 3.67 -17.25
N LYS A 148 -1.50 2.71 -17.56
CA LYS A 148 -1.30 2.24 -18.95
C LYS A 148 -2.54 1.54 -19.50
N LEU A 149 -3.19 0.71 -18.67
CA LEU A 149 -4.46 0.05 -19.01
C LEU A 149 -5.54 1.11 -19.31
N LEU A 150 -5.74 2.04 -18.39
CA LEU A 150 -6.78 3.07 -18.48
C LEU A 150 -6.55 4.08 -19.61
N LYS A 151 -5.29 4.32 -20.00
CA LYS A 151 -4.96 5.16 -21.16
C LYS A 151 -5.60 4.66 -22.45
N GLY A 152 -5.80 3.35 -22.59
CA GLY A 152 -6.53 2.75 -23.71
C GLY A 152 -8.01 3.15 -23.79
N ALA A 153 -8.60 3.58 -22.67
CA ALA A 153 -9.96 4.12 -22.57
C ALA A 153 -9.99 5.67 -22.53
N GLY A 154 -8.85 6.34 -22.76
CA GLY A 154 -8.77 7.79 -22.83
C GLY A 154 -8.67 8.51 -21.47
N TYR A 155 -8.33 7.79 -20.40
CA TYR A 155 -8.13 8.38 -19.08
C TYR A 155 -6.85 9.23 -19.03
N GLU A 156 -6.94 10.36 -18.33
CA GLU A 156 -5.77 11.07 -17.81
C GLU A 156 -5.47 10.55 -16.40
N SER A 157 -4.22 10.18 -16.12
CA SER A 157 -3.86 9.57 -14.83
C SER A 157 -2.83 10.39 -14.05
N ALA A 158 -3.08 10.59 -12.75
CA ALA A 158 -2.14 11.24 -11.84
C ALA A 158 -2.00 10.48 -10.51
N MET A 159 -0.83 10.61 -9.87
CA MET A 159 -0.58 10.10 -8.53
C MET A 159 0.00 11.18 -7.62
N PHE A 160 -0.46 11.18 -6.37
CA PHE A 160 -0.13 12.13 -5.32
C PHE A 160 0.35 11.37 -4.09
N GLY A 161 1.55 11.67 -3.60
CA GLY A 161 2.12 11.05 -2.39
C GLY A 161 3.10 9.90 -2.65
N LYS A 162 3.05 8.85 -1.83
CA LYS A 162 4.01 7.73 -1.83
C LYS A 162 3.86 6.87 -3.08
N PHE A 163 4.95 6.68 -3.82
CA PHE A 163 4.97 5.83 -5.01
C PHE A 163 5.39 4.38 -4.67
N HIS A 164 6.66 4.21 -4.26
CA HIS A 164 7.26 2.95 -3.80
C HIS A 164 7.13 1.73 -4.73
N LEU A 165 6.96 1.96 -6.04
CA LEU A 165 7.00 0.94 -7.09
C LEU A 165 8.39 0.82 -7.75
N ALA A 166 9.21 1.86 -7.58
CA ALA A 166 10.58 1.99 -8.05
C ALA A 166 11.25 3.13 -7.27
N GLY A 167 12.58 3.18 -7.28
CA GLY A 167 13.38 4.22 -6.63
C GLY A 167 14.23 5.03 -7.62
N PRO A 168 14.86 6.13 -7.17
CA PRO A 168 15.87 6.82 -7.96
C PRO A 168 17.15 5.97 -8.15
N ASP A 169 17.39 5.03 -7.24
CA ASP A 169 18.58 4.18 -7.22
C ASP A 169 18.46 2.96 -8.14
N TYR A 170 19.58 2.57 -8.74
CA TYR A 170 19.73 1.40 -9.62
C TYR A 170 18.60 1.21 -10.65
N ASN A 171 18.12 2.31 -11.19
CA ASN A 171 17.10 2.36 -12.22
C ASN A 171 17.38 3.56 -13.13
N ALA A 172 17.61 3.30 -14.41
CA ALA A 172 17.92 4.34 -15.40
C ALA A 172 16.84 5.43 -15.52
N ALA A 173 15.57 5.12 -15.25
CA ALA A 173 14.50 6.12 -15.27
C ALA A 173 14.51 7.03 -14.02
N GLY A 174 15.14 6.59 -12.92
CA GLY A 174 15.22 7.29 -11.66
C GLY A 174 13.89 7.90 -11.21
N ASN A 175 13.91 9.21 -10.93
CA ASN A 175 12.71 9.98 -10.55
C ASN A 175 11.66 10.11 -11.66
N GLY A 176 11.99 9.76 -12.91
CA GLY A 176 11.08 9.70 -14.05
C GLY A 176 10.22 8.44 -14.13
N THR A 177 10.46 7.43 -13.28
CA THR A 177 9.78 6.14 -13.34
C THR A 177 8.24 6.22 -13.30
N PRO A 178 7.58 7.12 -12.52
CA PRO A 178 6.12 7.26 -12.60
C PRO A 178 5.61 7.54 -14.03
N ARG A 179 6.36 8.30 -14.85
CA ARG A 179 5.98 8.55 -16.24
C ARG A 179 6.15 7.30 -17.11
N GLU A 180 7.23 6.54 -16.91
CA GLU A 180 7.44 5.26 -17.62
C GLU A 180 6.35 4.24 -17.28
N LEU A 181 5.86 4.28 -16.04
CA LEU A 181 4.75 3.46 -15.58
C LEU A 181 3.38 4.02 -15.97
N GLY A 182 3.29 5.13 -16.71
CA GLY A 182 2.08 5.57 -17.39
C GLY A 182 1.31 6.72 -16.75
N TRP A 183 1.74 7.24 -15.59
CA TRP A 183 1.13 8.45 -15.03
C TRP A 183 1.49 9.68 -15.87
N ASP A 184 0.47 10.45 -16.26
CA ASP A 184 0.64 11.69 -17.03
C ASP A 184 1.10 12.84 -16.11
N TYR A 185 0.83 12.73 -14.81
CA TYR A 185 1.29 13.65 -13.76
C TYR A 185 1.64 12.91 -12.47
N PHE A 186 2.74 13.28 -11.82
CA PHE A 186 3.11 12.77 -10.50
C PHE A 186 3.50 13.94 -9.61
N TYR A 187 3.09 13.90 -8.35
CA TYR A 187 3.48 14.86 -7.32
C TYR A 187 3.66 14.12 -5.99
N GLY A 188 4.89 13.86 -5.59
CA GLY A 188 5.14 13.10 -4.37
C GLY A 188 6.56 12.60 -4.25
N TRP A 189 6.73 11.41 -3.69
CA TRP A 189 8.03 10.81 -3.42
C TRP A 189 8.13 9.44 -4.07
N THR A 190 9.19 9.23 -4.84
CA THR A 190 9.45 7.97 -5.55
C THR A 190 9.87 6.88 -4.57
N GLY A 191 10.71 7.23 -3.60
CA GLY A 191 11.07 6.39 -2.47
C GLY A 191 9.87 6.01 -1.59
N GLY A 192 10.10 5.01 -0.75
CA GLY A 192 9.02 4.36 0.00
C GLY A 192 8.80 4.78 1.44
N LEU A 193 9.76 5.47 2.03
CA LEU A 193 9.80 5.71 3.45
C LEU A 193 9.94 7.22 3.65
N PRO A 194 9.13 7.83 4.53
CA PRO A 194 9.45 9.17 5.02
C PRO A 194 10.87 9.16 5.61
N ALA A 195 11.56 10.29 5.52
CA ALA A 195 12.85 10.43 6.18
C ALA A 195 12.70 10.36 7.70
N SER A 196 13.76 9.93 8.38
CA SER A 196 13.81 9.93 9.84
C SER A 196 13.63 11.33 10.41
N ILE A 197 13.04 11.40 11.60
CA ILE A 197 12.76 12.67 12.25
C ILE A 197 14.08 13.38 12.60
N ASP A 198 14.26 14.61 12.13
CA ASP A 198 15.39 15.44 12.57
C ASP A 198 15.22 15.90 14.02
N THR A 199 15.85 15.18 14.95
CA THR A 199 15.75 15.41 16.39
C THR A 199 16.45 16.69 16.89
N THR A 200 17.15 17.40 16.01
CA THR A 200 17.70 18.74 16.29
C THR A 200 16.66 19.87 16.16
N ALA A 201 15.48 19.56 15.61
CA ALA A 201 14.47 20.53 15.18
C ALA A 201 15.05 21.60 14.23
N GLY A 202 15.70 21.16 13.14
CA GLY A 202 16.24 22.08 12.13
C GLY A 202 17.49 22.83 12.59
N GLY A 203 18.31 22.20 13.44
CA GLY A 203 19.57 22.76 13.95
C GLY A 203 19.45 23.62 15.22
N ILE A 204 18.27 23.71 15.83
CA ILE A 204 18.02 24.51 17.03
C ILE A 204 18.70 23.94 18.28
N ALA A 205 18.80 22.62 18.38
CA ALA A 205 19.40 21.93 19.52
C ALA A 205 20.32 20.79 19.08
N PRO A 206 21.16 20.23 19.98
CA PRO A 206 21.89 19.00 19.69
C PRO A 206 20.96 17.86 19.26
N ALA A 207 21.51 16.88 18.55
CA ALA A 207 20.77 15.67 18.19
C ALA A 207 20.17 14.99 19.44
N ASP A 208 19.04 14.32 19.24
CA ASP A 208 18.24 13.59 20.24
C ASP A 208 17.49 14.46 21.26
N THR A 209 17.56 15.78 21.15
CA THR A 209 16.82 16.70 22.03
C THR A 209 15.30 16.59 21.80
N TYR A 210 14.84 16.68 20.55
CA TYR A 210 13.41 16.77 20.22
C TYR A 210 12.94 15.57 19.41
N SER A 211 12.41 14.54 20.07
CA SER A 211 12.00 13.28 19.43
C SER A 211 11.04 13.43 18.25
N CYS A 212 10.14 14.40 18.30
CA CYS A 212 9.15 14.63 17.26
C CYS A 212 9.60 15.63 16.19
N GLY A 213 10.83 16.14 16.29
CA GLY A 213 11.43 17.04 15.30
C GLY A 213 10.97 18.50 15.40
N TYR A 214 10.31 18.87 16.50
CA TYR A 214 9.91 20.24 16.81
C TYR A 214 10.10 20.53 18.30
N VAL A 215 10.18 21.82 18.65
CA VAL A 215 10.25 22.24 20.06
C VAL A 215 8.87 22.05 20.72
N PRO A 216 8.72 21.14 21.71
CA PRO A 216 7.45 20.89 22.37
C PRO A 216 7.08 22.04 23.34
N ALA A 217 5.85 22.02 23.87
CA ALA A 217 5.44 22.97 24.90
C ALA A 217 6.19 22.72 26.22
N LEU A 218 6.28 23.74 27.09
CA LEU A 218 6.92 23.57 28.41
C LEU A 218 6.19 22.56 29.31
N ALA A 219 4.90 22.34 29.04
CA ALA A 219 4.11 21.34 29.75
C ALA A 219 4.53 19.90 29.42
N ASP A 220 5.04 19.66 28.20
CA ASP A 220 5.48 18.35 27.74
C ASP A 220 6.97 18.11 28.02
N ASP A 221 7.79 19.15 27.89
CA ASP A 221 9.21 19.15 28.23
C ASP A 221 9.60 20.42 29.00
N GLY A 222 9.71 20.30 30.32
CA GLY A 222 10.05 21.42 31.19
C GLY A 222 11.52 21.88 31.11
N GLU A 223 12.40 21.12 30.46
CA GLU A 223 13.82 21.47 30.32
C GLU A 223 14.12 22.11 28.95
N ALA A 224 13.64 21.50 27.87
CA ALA A 224 13.96 21.92 26.49
C ALA A 224 12.76 22.52 25.72
N GLY A 225 11.55 22.49 26.29
CA GLY A 225 10.34 23.03 25.66
C GLY A 225 10.24 24.55 25.66
N ALA A 226 9.29 25.08 24.87
CA ALA A 226 8.99 26.50 24.81
C ALA A 226 7.52 26.75 24.43
N ASP A 227 6.85 27.65 25.15
CA ASP A 227 5.46 28.04 24.87
C ASP A 227 5.34 29.17 23.82
N GLN A 228 6.47 29.74 23.40
CA GLN A 228 6.51 30.82 22.40
C GLN A 228 7.85 30.85 21.66
N GLY A 229 7.87 31.46 20.48
CA GLY A 229 9.12 31.67 19.74
C GLY A 229 8.91 32.33 18.37
N ALA A 230 10.02 32.54 17.67
CA ALA A 230 10.04 33.08 16.32
C ALA A 230 10.10 31.94 15.29
N CYS A 231 9.04 31.78 14.51
CA CYS A 231 8.94 30.78 13.46
C CYS A 231 9.43 31.34 12.14
N TYR A 232 10.52 30.80 11.59
CA TYR A 232 11.06 31.18 10.29
C TYR A 232 10.61 30.18 9.23
N ILE A 233 10.00 30.67 8.15
CA ILE A 233 9.47 29.86 7.05
C ILE A 233 10.22 30.24 5.76
N PRO A 234 10.87 29.29 5.07
CA PRO A 234 11.61 29.56 3.85
C PRO A 234 10.66 29.70 2.66
N HIS A 235 10.99 30.62 1.74
CA HIS A 235 10.37 30.74 0.41
C HIS A 235 11.40 30.50 -0.70
N SER A 236 12.67 30.77 -0.41
CA SER A 236 13.84 30.39 -1.19
C SER A 236 15.06 30.36 -0.25
N PRO A 237 16.25 29.89 -0.68
CA PRO A 237 17.44 29.85 0.18
C PRO A 237 17.81 31.19 0.85
N ASP A 238 17.44 32.32 0.25
CA ASP A 238 17.76 33.67 0.75
C ASP A 238 16.51 34.48 1.16
N ASN A 239 15.31 33.89 1.16
CA ASN A 239 14.06 34.60 1.42
C ASN A 239 13.19 33.84 2.43
N PHE A 240 12.84 34.52 3.51
CA PHE A 240 12.12 33.93 4.64
C PHE A 240 11.03 34.88 5.14
N THR A 241 9.95 34.31 5.64
CA THR A 241 9.03 35.03 6.53
C THR A 241 9.28 34.62 7.96
N CYS A 242 8.98 35.52 8.90
CA CYS A 242 9.02 35.23 10.31
C CYS A 242 7.68 35.60 10.96
N ALA A 243 7.16 34.71 11.81
CA ALA A 243 6.00 34.95 12.64
C ALA A 243 6.31 34.57 14.09
N GLU A 244 5.94 35.44 15.03
CA GLU A 244 5.98 35.09 16.46
C GLU A 244 4.77 34.21 16.77
N LEU A 245 5.02 33.02 17.30
CA LEU A 245 4.01 32.03 17.65
C LEU A 245 3.99 31.81 19.15
N THR A 246 2.81 31.49 19.66
CA THR A 246 2.58 30.98 21.02
C THR A 246 1.80 29.69 20.92
N SER A 247 1.93 28.79 21.91
CA SER A 247 1.05 27.62 22.01
C SER A 247 -0.41 28.06 21.90
N ASP A 248 -1.20 27.34 21.11
CA ASP A 248 -2.57 27.73 20.81
C ASP A 248 -3.57 27.18 21.84
N PRO A 249 -4.81 27.68 21.87
CA PRO A 249 -5.86 27.16 22.75
C PRO A 249 -6.24 25.70 22.47
N GLU A 250 -6.02 25.21 21.24
CA GLU A 250 -6.30 23.85 20.80
C GLU A 250 -5.30 22.83 21.37
N GLY A 251 -4.12 23.30 21.79
CA GLY A 251 -3.10 22.54 22.50
C GLY A 251 -1.82 22.30 21.69
N ASP A 252 -1.72 22.81 20.46
CA ASP A 252 -0.52 22.63 19.64
C ASP A 252 0.60 23.56 20.14
N ALA A 253 1.75 22.95 20.44
CA ALA A 253 2.97 23.67 20.78
C ALA A 253 3.36 24.65 19.67
N ALA A 254 3.93 25.80 20.03
CA ALA A 254 4.44 26.77 19.05
C ALA A 254 5.40 26.12 18.02
N GLY A 255 6.19 25.13 18.44
CA GLY A 255 7.07 24.38 17.56
C GLY A 255 6.33 23.51 16.55
N LEU A 256 5.29 22.80 16.97
CA LEU A 256 4.44 22.01 16.08
C LEU A 256 3.74 22.92 15.07
N GLN A 257 3.15 24.03 15.54
CA GLN A 257 2.53 25.03 14.66
C GLN A 257 3.52 25.60 13.63
N CYS A 258 4.79 25.75 13.99
CA CYS A 258 5.82 26.19 13.05
C CYS A 258 6.17 25.08 12.03
N LEU A 259 6.37 23.85 12.50
CA LEU A 259 6.71 22.68 11.68
C LEU A 259 5.66 22.43 10.59
N ILE A 260 4.37 22.46 10.94
CA ILE A 260 3.26 22.19 10.00
C ILE A 260 3.12 23.28 8.93
N ARG A 261 3.67 24.47 9.16
CA ARG A 261 3.78 25.58 8.19
C ARG A 261 5.08 25.52 7.37
N GLY A 262 5.89 24.49 7.57
CA GLY A 262 7.17 24.30 6.91
C GLY A 262 8.32 25.10 7.51
N GLY A 263 8.12 25.72 8.68
CA GLY A 263 9.12 26.54 9.34
C GLY A 263 9.93 25.80 10.41
N ILE A 264 10.91 26.50 10.96
CA ILE A 264 11.67 26.10 12.14
C ILE A 264 11.48 27.15 13.24
N LEU A 265 11.11 26.71 14.45
CA LEU A 265 10.88 27.59 15.59
C LEU A 265 12.20 27.86 16.33
N VAL A 266 12.54 29.14 16.50
CA VAL A 266 13.55 29.58 17.46
C VAL A 266 12.86 29.85 18.80
N PRO A 267 13.07 29.02 19.83
CA PRO A 267 12.33 29.10 21.08
C PRO A 267 12.65 30.39 21.85
N ASN A 268 11.62 30.99 22.45
CA ASN A 268 11.72 32.19 23.28
C ASN A 268 12.36 33.42 22.59
N ALA A 269 12.37 33.45 21.26
CA ALA A 269 12.89 34.54 20.45
C ALA A 269 11.77 35.40 19.84
N ALA A 270 12.11 36.66 19.52
CA ALA A 270 11.31 37.54 18.69
C ALA A 270 11.80 37.48 17.23
N CYS A 271 10.95 37.87 16.29
CA CYS A 271 11.33 37.86 14.88
C CYS A 271 12.46 38.85 14.58
N ALA A 272 13.49 38.36 13.90
CA ALA A 272 14.59 39.17 13.39
C ALA A 272 14.53 39.28 11.86
N PRO A 273 15.15 40.32 11.26
CA PRO A 273 15.19 40.48 9.80
C PRO A 273 15.92 39.34 9.06
N THR A 274 16.83 38.66 9.75
CA THR A 274 17.58 37.51 9.24
C THR A 274 17.42 36.33 10.20
N PRO A 275 17.20 35.11 9.69
CA PRO A 275 17.18 33.93 10.54
C PRO A 275 18.54 33.71 11.24
N PRO A 276 18.57 33.07 12.42
CA PRO A 276 19.84 32.66 13.04
C PRO A 276 20.63 31.70 12.14
N ASP A 277 21.96 31.83 12.12
CA ASP A 277 22.87 30.97 11.34
C ASP A 277 22.77 29.47 11.71
N THR A 278 22.15 29.15 12.85
CA THR A 278 21.92 27.77 13.30
C THR A 278 20.75 27.09 12.59
N LEU A 279 19.87 27.84 11.92
CA LEU A 279 18.75 27.26 11.19
C LEU A 279 19.22 26.62 9.89
N ASP A 280 18.88 25.34 9.71
CA ASP A 280 19.25 24.59 8.51
C ASP A 280 18.01 24.05 7.79
N PHE A 281 17.56 24.79 6.79
CA PHE A 281 16.45 24.39 5.91
C PHE A 281 16.86 23.39 4.81
N ALA A 282 18.13 23.02 4.73
CA ALA A 282 18.60 21.94 3.87
C ALA A 282 18.52 20.56 4.57
N ARG A 283 18.17 20.52 5.86
CA ARG A 283 17.83 19.28 6.57
C ARG A 283 16.40 18.85 6.25
N GLU A 284 16.18 17.54 6.33
CA GLU A 284 14.86 16.93 6.28
C GLU A 284 14.09 17.14 7.61
N ASN A 285 13.96 18.40 8.04
CA ASN A 285 13.15 18.82 9.17
C ASN A 285 11.82 19.42 8.69
N ALA A 286 10.78 18.59 8.62
CA ALA A 286 9.37 18.96 8.47
C ALA A 286 8.53 17.70 8.77
N HIS A 287 7.22 17.79 8.64
CA HIS A 287 6.37 16.60 8.84
C HIS A 287 6.51 15.65 7.65
N TYR A 288 7.13 14.48 7.85
CA TYR A 288 7.47 13.54 6.77
C TYR A 288 8.08 14.25 5.56
N VAL A 289 9.21 14.94 5.72
CA VAL A 289 9.83 15.62 4.58
C VAL A 289 10.83 14.72 3.87
N SER A 290 10.80 14.75 2.54
CA SER A 290 11.78 14.14 1.64
C SER A 290 11.77 14.97 0.35
N PRO A 291 12.74 14.83 -0.57
CA PRO A 291 12.76 15.60 -1.82
C PRO A 291 11.49 15.34 -2.64
N LEU A 292 10.65 16.37 -2.78
CA LEU A 292 9.41 16.29 -3.55
C LEU A 292 9.75 16.23 -5.04
N VAL A 293 9.18 15.26 -5.74
CA VAL A 293 9.36 15.05 -7.18
C VAL A 293 8.06 15.33 -7.90
N ILE A 294 8.15 16.09 -8.99
CA ILE A 294 7.00 16.41 -9.84
C ILE A 294 7.29 16.00 -11.29
N ASN A 295 6.55 15.01 -11.80
CA ASN A 295 6.62 14.62 -13.21
C ASN A 295 5.49 15.30 -13.97
N ARG A 296 5.86 16.01 -15.04
CA ARG A 296 4.96 16.67 -15.98
C ARG A 296 5.24 16.20 -17.40
N PRO A 297 4.34 16.43 -18.36
CA PRO A 297 4.59 16.11 -19.76
C PRO A 297 5.87 16.75 -20.33
N ASP A 298 6.23 17.94 -19.83
CA ASP A 298 7.36 18.76 -20.26
C ASP A 298 8.65 18.54 -19.47
N GLY A 299 8.63 17.78 -18.36
CA GLY A 299 9.85 17.48 -17.62
C GLY A 299 9.63 16.93 -16.21
N ILE A 300 10.73 16.66 -15.54
CA ILE A 300 10.81 16.21 -14.15
C ILE A 300 11.39 17.36 -13.33
N GLU A 301 10.76 17.70 -12.22
CA GLU A 301 11.23 18.70 -11.27
C GLU A 301 11.53 18.03 -9.92
N GLU A 302 12.77 18.17 -9.46
CA GLU A 302 13.17 17.84 -8.09
C GLU A 302 13.12 19.12 -7.26
N VAL A 303 12.15 19.17 -6.35
CA VAL A 303 11.89 20.35 -5.54
C VAL A 303 12.87 20.37 -4.36
N PRO A 304 13.65 21.46 -4.18
CA PRO A 304 14.59 21.57 -3.06
C PRO A 304 13.90 21.46 -1.70
N LEU A 305 14.60 20.94 -0.69
CA LEU A 305 14.05 20.77 0.67
C LEU A 305 13.62 22.08 1.34
N ALA A 306 14.17 23.22 0.92
CA ALA A 306 13.80 24.55 1.42
C ALA A 306 12.54 25.14 0.74
N ASP A 307 12.01 24.50 -0.31
CA ASP A 307 10.83 24.99 -1.03
C ASP A 307 9.55 24.72 -0.20
N PRO A 308 8.67 25.72 0.01
CA PRO A 308 7.44 25.57 0.78
C PRO A 308 6.55 24.40 0.34
N ARG A 309 6.56 24.04 -0.94
CA ARG A 309 5.72 22.97 -1.49
C ARG A 309 5.99 21.60 -0.86
N GLY A 310 7.23 21.35 -0.45
CA GLY A 310 7.63 20.12 0.24
C GLY A 310 7.61 20.22 1.77
N ARG A 311 7.29 21.39 2.34
CA ARG A 311 7.44 21.68 3.77
C ARG A 311 6.10 21.96 4.44
N GLY A 312 5.40 20.92 4.88
CA GLY A 312 4.12 21.02 5.58
C GLY A 312 3.62 19.66 6.03
N TYR A 313 2.39 19.58 6.53
CA TYR A 313 1.78 18.30 6.88
C TYR A 313 1.55 17.45 5.62
N ARG A 314 2.13 16.25 5.59
CA ARG A 314 2.23 15.46 4.36
C ARG A 314 0.85 15.07 3.79
N SER A 315 -0.09 14.62 4.62
CA SER A 315 -1.44 14.27 4.13
C SER A 315 -2.18 15.49 3.55
N THR A 316 -1.95 16.70 4.10
CA THR A 316 -2.49 17.95 3.51
C THR A 316 -1.88 18.22 2.15
N ILE A 317 -0.56 18.05 1.98
CA ILE A 317 0.14 18.24 0.70
C ILE A 317 -0.41 17.28 -0.36
N GLU A 318 -0.53 15.99 -0.01
CA GLU A 318 -1.03 14.93 -0.90
C GLU A 318 -2.48 15.22 -1.33
N ALA A 319 -3.37 15.54 -0.38
CA ALA A 319 -4.78 15.85 -0.65
C ALA A 319 -4.96 17.17 -1.43
N ALA A 320 -4.20 18.22 -1.11
CA ALA A 320 -4.27 19.50 -1.80
C ALA A 320 -3.80 19.40 -3.25
N ALA A 321 -2.69 18.70 -3.51
CA ALA A 321 -2.19 18.49 -4.86
C ALA A 321 -3.19 17.68 -5.72
N ALA A 322 -3.81 16.65 -5.13
CA ALA A 322 -4.86 15.88 -5.78
C ALA A 322 -6.07 16.73 -6.15
N ARG A 323 -6.58 17.52 -5.19
CA ARG A 323 -7.68 18.46 -5.42
C ARG A 323 -7.37 19.43 -6.55
N ASP A 324 -6.21 20.09 -6.52
CA ASP A 324 -5.85 21.10 -7.49
C ASP A 324 -5.80 20.52 -8.91
N TRP A 325 -5.27 19.29 -9.05
CA TRP A 325 -5.24 18.59 -10.32
C TRP A 325 -6.62 18.13 -10.80
N ILE A 326 -7.46 17.57 -9.90
CA ILE A 326 -8.83 17.14 -10.20
C ILE A 326 -9.67 18.33 -10.67
N ASN A 327 -9.65 19.44 -9.94
CA ASN A 327 -10.39 20.66 -10.28
C ASN A 327 -9.89 21.33 -11.57
N SER A 328 -8.69 20.99 -12.03
CA SER A 328 -8.16 21.45 -13.32
C SER A 328 -8.51 20.54 -14.49
N ARG A 329 -9.18 19.39 -14.28
CA ARG A 329 -9.50 18.44 -15.35
C ARG A 329 -10.59 18.98 -16.27
N ASP A 330 -10.50 18.59 -17.54
CA ASP A 330 -11.56 18.79 -18.51
C ASP A 330 -12.65 17.74 -18.26
N GLY A 331 -13.88 18.18 -17.96
CA GLY A 331 -15.02 17.29 -17.69
C GLY A 331 -15.44 16.41 -18.88
N SER A 332 -14.87 16.60 -20.07
CA SER A 332 -15.09 15.74 -21.23
C SER A 332 -14.23 14.46 -21.25
N LYS A 333 -13.20 14.37 -20.41
CA LYS A 333 -12.33 13.19 -20.31
C LYS A 333 -12.44 12.53 -18.95
N PRO A 334 -12.44 11.19 -18.89
CA PRO A 334 -12.33 10.49 -17.61
C PRO A 334 -10.92 10.67 -17.04
N TRP A 335 -10.79 10.60 -15.73
CA TRP A 335 -9.50 10.67 -15.05
C TRP A 335 -9.36 9.63 -13.95
N MET A 336 -8.10 9.27 -13.64
CA MET A 336 -7.73 8.52 -12.44
C MET A 336 -6.80 9.39 -11.58
N ALA A 337 -7.20 9.63 -10.33
CA ALA A 337 -6.36 10.26 -9.32
C ALA A 337 -6.02 9.22 -8.25
N THR A 338 -4.76 8.83 -8.16
CA THR A 338 -4.26 7.97 -7.07
C THR A 338 -3.73 8.85 -5.94
N VAL A 339 -4.47 8.92 -4.83
CA VAL A 339 -4.04 9.57 -3.60
C VAL A 339 -3.44 8.52 -2.69
N SER A 340 -2.12 8.51 -2.62
CA SER A 340 -1.35 7.49 -1.94
C SER A 340 -0.76 8.10 -0.68
N PHE A 341 -1.52 8.05 0.41
CA PHE A 341 -1.11 8.66 1.67
C PHE A 341 0.12 7.95 2.23
N SER A 342 1.06 8.73 2.75
CA SER A 342 2.21 8.17 3.49
C SER A 342 1.88 7.92 4.97
N ALA A 343 0.87 8.59 5.51
CA ALA A 343 0.36 8.30 6.84
C ALA A 343 -0.42 6.97 6.82
N ALA A 344 -0.37 6.15 7.87
CA ALA A 344 0.24 6.39 9.18
C ALA A 344 1.58 5.63 9.37
N HIS A 345 2.35 5.45 8.29
CA HIS A 345 3.65 4.75 8.31
C HIS A 345 4.64 5.43 9.28
N THR A 346 5.56 4.65 9.85
CA THR A 346 6.67 5.18 10.67
C THR A 346 7.62 6.09 9.87
N PRO A 347 8.37 7.00 10.52
CA PRO A 347 8.32 7.33 11.95
C PRO A 347 6.96 7.89 12.36
N LEU A 348 6.54 7.75 13.62
CA LEU A 348 5.27 8.35 14.07
C LEU A 348 5.52 9.81 14.43
N GLN A 349 4.79 10.75 13.83
CA GLN A 349 4.85 12.17 14.16
C GLN A 349 3.48 12.68 14.60
N THR A 350 3.47 13.70 15.45
CA THR A 350 2.23 14.35 15.90
C THR A 350 1.56 15.09 14.73
N PRO A 351 0.31 14.75 14.36
CA PRO A 351 -0.44 15.51 13.37
C PRO A 351 -0.96 16.85 13.95
N PRO A 352 -1.37 17.82 13.11
CA PRO A 352 -2.03 19.03 13.56
C PRO A 352 -3.32 18.73 14.32
N SER A 353 -3.52 19.31 15.51
CA SER A 353 -4.73 19.08 16.32
C SER A 353 -6.02 19.49 15.61
N ALA A 354 -5.96 20.50 14.74
CA ALA A 354 -7.08 20.99 13.95
C ALA A 354 -7.67 19.94 12.98
N LEU A 355 -6.93 18.86 12.69
CA LEU A 355 -7.40 17.75 11.86
C LEU A 355 -8.00 16.60 12.70
N LEU A 356 -7.98 16.71 14.03
CA LEU A 356 -8.46 15.64 14.93
C LEU A 356 -9.90 15.92 15.41
N PRO A 357 -10.77 14.90 15.42
CA PRO A 357 -12.11 15.04 15.98
C PRO A 357 -12.08 15.32 17.49
N SER A 358 -12.56 16.49 17.90
CA SER A 358 -12.71 16.93 19.30
C SER A 358 -11.45 16.84 20.17
N ASN A 359 -10.29 17.25 19.64
CA ASN A 359 -9.01 17.34 20.36
C ASN A 359 -8.70 16.08 21.17
N ASN A 360 -8.85 14.90 20.56
CA ASN A 360 -8.53 13.60 21.16
C ASN A 360 -7.02 13.37 21.36
N THR A 361 -6.29 14.41 21.75
CA THR A 361 -4.88 14.36 22.17
C THR A 361 -4.74 13.97 23.64
N GLN A 362 -5.86 13.69 24.32
CA GLN A 362 -5.87 13.42 25.76
C GLN A 362 -5.05 12.16 26.10
N GLY A 363 -3.89 12.37 26.73
CA GLY A 363 -2.98 11.30 27.13
C GLY A 363 -1.93 10.92 26.08
N MET A 364 -1.99 11.52 24.89
CA MET A 364 -0.91 11.48 23.91
C MET A 364 0.24 12.37 24.39
N LYS A 365 1.46 11.87 24.30
CA LYS A 365 2.68 12.59 24.66
C LYS A 365 3.40 13.04 23.40
N ALA A 366 4.15 14.13 23.50
CA ALA A 366 5.11 14.56 22.48
C ALA A 366 6.40 13.71 22.46
N ASP A 367 6.25 12.38 22.56
CA ASP A 367 7.35 11.42 22.38
C ASP A 367 7.08 10.58 21.13
N CYS A 368 8.03 10.64 20.20
CA CYS A 368 7.96 9.98 18.90
C CYS A 368 9.02 8.86 18.78
N ARG A 369 9.73 8.52 19.86
CA ARG A 369 10.77 7.49 19.87
C ARG A 369 10.15 6.10 19.97
N MET A 370 10.12 5.35 18.88
CA MET A 370 9.58 3.98 18.88
C MET A 370 10.29 3.04 19.86
N ALA A 371 11.60 3.18 20.04
CA ALA A 371 12.40 2.32 20.91
C ALA A 371 12.12 2.49 22.42
N THR A 372 11.74 3.69 22.86
CA THR A 372 11.62 4.02 24.29
C THR A 372 10.21 4.38 24.74
N ASP A 373 9.30 4.60 23.78
CA ASP A 373 7.91 4.94 24.07
C ASP A 373 7.05 3.70 24.41
N THR A 374 5.86 3.94 24.95
CA THR A 374 4.87 2.92 25.29
C THR A 374 4.00 2.57 24.09
N LEU A 375 3.60 1.30 23.97
CA LEU A 375 2.62 0.86 22.95
C LEU A 375 1.29 1.64 23.02
N VAL A 376 0.92 2.15 24.19
CA VAL A 376 -0.30 2.97 24.34
C VAL A 376 -0.15 4.28 23.59
N ASN A 377 0.95 5.00 23.79
CA ASN A 377 1.18 6.28 23.13
C ASN A 377 1.40 6.11 21.62
N GLN A 378 2.15 5.08 21.19
CA GLN A 378 2.33 4.75 19.78
C GLN A 378 1.00 4.53 19.06
N ARG A 379 0.07 3.78 19.69
CA ARG A 379 -1.28 3.57 19.15
C ARG A 379 -2.11 4.84 19.11
N LEU A 380 -2.02 5.72 20.11
CA LEU A 380 -2.70 7.02 20.11
C LEU A 380 -2.18 7.93 18.99
N LEU A 381 -0.86 7.95 18.76
CA LEU A 381 -0.25 8.70 17.66
C LEU A 381 -0.70 8.15 16.30
N THR A 382 -0.71 6.83 16.10
CA THR A 382 -1.21 6.23 14.86
C THR A 382 -2.70 6.51 14.66
N ASP A 383 -3.51 6.43 15.72
CA ASP A 383 -4.94 6.78 15.64
C ASP A 383 -5.12 8.23 15.19
N ALA A 384 -4.37 9.16 15.78
CA ALA A 384 -4.41 10.57 15.38
C ALA A 384 -3.97 10.80 13.92
N LEU A 385 -2.93 10.08 13.45
CA LEU A 385 -2.50 10.15 12.03
C LEU A 385 -3.59 9.63 11.08
N VAL A 386 -4.29 8.56 11.46
CA VAL A 386 -5.41 7.99 10.68
C VAL A 386 -6.62 8.95 10.70
N GLU A 387 -6.95 9.54 11.84
CA GLU A 387 -8.00 10.56 11.96
C GLU A 387 -7.71 11.79 11.08
N ALA A 388 -6.47 12.29 11.10
CA ALA A 388 -6.06 13.41 10.27
C ALA A 388 -6.09 13.07 8.76
N MET A 389 -5.74 11.83 8.39
CA MET A 389 -5.89 11.33 7.02
C MET A 389 -7.37 11.29 6.59
N ASP A 390 -8.28 10.84 7.47
CA ASP A 390 -9.72 10.82 7.21
C ASP A 390 -10.30 12.22 6.99
N GLU A 391 -9.89 13.21 7.80
CA GLU A 391 -10.34 14.60 7.63
C GLU A 391 -9.79 15.23 6.33
N GLU A 392 -8.53 14.96 5.98
CA GLU A 392 -7.95 15.43 4.71
C GLU A 392 -8.61 14.78 3.48
N LEU A 393 -8.96 13.50 3.57
CA LEU A 393 -9.77 12.83 2.55
C LEU A 393 -11.16 13.48 2.46
N GLY A 394 -11.79 13.78 3.59
CA GLY A 394 -13.09 14.45 3.64
C GLY A 394 -13.06 15.81 2.96
N ARG A 395 -12.02 16.59 3.24
CA ARG A 395 -11.75 17.89 2.61
C ARG A 395 -11.55 17.76 1.10
N LEU A 396 -10.74 16.80 0.65
CA LEU A 396 -10.54 16.50 -0.78
C LEU A 396 -11.87 16.19 -1.49
N LEU A 397 -12.67 15.28 -0.92
CA LEU A 397 -13.94 14.86 -1.51
C LEU A 397 -14.94 16.03 -1.62
N VAL A 398 -14.99 16.90 -0.62
CA VAL A 398 -15.88 18.07 -0.61
C VAL A 398 -15.40 19.15 -1.59
N GLU A 399 -14.11 19.48 -1.59
CA GLU A 399 -13.53 20.54 -2.42
C GLU A 399 -13.48 20.17 -3.92
N THR A 400 -13.61 18.89 -4.26
CA THR A 400 -13.73 18.39 -5.64
C THR A 400 -15.17 18.10 -6.06
N GLY A 401 -16.14 18.25 -5.15
CA GLY A 401 -17.56 17.97 -5.42
C GLY A 401 -17.91 16.49 -5.50
N ILE A 402 -17.01 15.58 -5.13
CA ILE A 402 -17.30 14.13 -5.03
C ILE A 402 -18.24 13.84 -3.86
N ALA A 403 -18.17 14.66 -2.81
CA ALA A 403 -19.07 14.62 -1.66
C ALA A 403 -19.51 16.03 -1.24
N VAL A 404 -20.50 16.11 -0.35
CA VAL A 404 -20.91 17.34 0.35
C VAL A 404 -20.99 17.08 1.85
N ARG A 405 -20.96 18.13 2.66
CA ARG A 405 -21.36 18.05 4.07
C ARG A 405 -22.83 18.41 4.20
N ASP A 406 -23.61 17.57 4.89
CA ASP A 406 -25.04 17.82 5.15
C ASP A 406 -25.25 18.94 6.19
N GLY A 407 -26.51 19.24 6.53
CA GLY A 407 -26.84 20.27 7.51
C GLY A 407 -26.34 20.00 8.94
N GLU A 408 -25.87 18.78 9.21
CA GLU A 408 -25.26 18.34 10.47
C GLU A 408 -23.73 18.21 10.36
N GLY A 409 -23.15 18.57 9.22
CA GLY A 409 -21.71 18.52 8.95
C GLY A 409 -21.18 17.14 8.52
N ARG A 410 -22.05 16.14 8.37
CA ARG A 410 -21.65 14.78 7.98
C ARG A 410 -21.39 14.71 6.49
N LEU A 411 -20.38 13.94 6.10
CA LEU A 411 -20.06 13.71 4.69
C LEU A 411 -21.13 12.84 4.03
N ALA A 412 -21.55 13.24 2.83
CA ALA A 412 -22.46 12.51 1.97
C ALA A 412 -21.89 12.46 0.55
N TYR A 413 -21.60 11.26 0.06
CA TYR A 413 -21.17 11.02 -1.32
C TYR A 413 -22.22 11.55 -2.31
N GLN A 414 -21.77 12.16 -3.41
CA GLN A 414 -22.64 12.66 -4.49
C GLN A 414 -22.61 11.71 -5.70
N PRO A 415 -23.70 10.96 -5.95
CA PRO A 415 -23.78 10.07 -7.12
C PRO A 415 -23.60 10.80 -8.47
N ASP A 416 -24.06 12.05 -8.55
CA ASP A 416 -23.96 12.88 -9.76
C ASP A 416 -22.52 13.34 -10.05
N SER A 417 -21.57 13.11 -9.13
CA SER A 417 -20.14 13.36 -9.38
C SER A 417 -19.52 12.40 -10.40
N ASN A 418 -20.24 11.33 -10.77
CA ASN A 418 -19.80 10.28 -11.68
C ASN A 418 -18.38 9.76 -11.38
N THR A 419 -18.06 9.59 -10.09
CA THR A 419 -16.71 9.22 -9.63
C THR A 419 -16.78 7.97 -8.77
N MET A 420 -16.04 6.93 -9.15
CA MET A 420 -15.77 5.77 -8.31
C MET A 420 -14.71 6.13 -7.28
N VAL A 421 -14.98 5.85 -6.00
CA VAL A 421 -14.04 6.00 -4.89
C VAL A 421 -13.64 4.61 -4.41
N VAL A 422 -12.35 4.29 -4.49
CA VAL A 422 -11.77 3.02 -4.06
C VAL A 422 -10.78 3.30 -2.95
N ILE A 423 -11.01 2.80 -1.74
CA ILE A 423 -10.14 2.99 -0.56
C ILE A 423 -9.60 1.64 -0.13
N VAL A 424 -8.28 1.50 -0.01
CA VAL A 424 -7.61 0.23 0.31
C VAL A 424 -6.37 0.43 1.17
N GLY A 425 -6.05 -0.55 2.03
CA GLY A 425 -4.72 -0.65 2.66
C GLY A 425 -3.70 -1.36 1.76
N ASP A 426 -2.44 -0.95 1.76
CA ASP A 426 -1.39 -1.63 0.96
C ASP A 426 -0.86 -2.91 1.61
N ASN A 427 -0.77 -2.94 2.94
CA ASN A 427 -0.46 -4.11 3.76
C ASN A 427 -1.17 -4.03 5.12
N GLY A 428 -1.01 -5.07 5.95
CA GLY A 428 -1.51 -5.07 7.32
C GLY A 428 -0.80 -4.08 8.23
N SER A 429 -1.29 -3.92 9.46
CA SER A 429 -0.79 -2.94 10.41
C SER A 429 0.65 -3.22 10.84
N PHE A 430 1.42 -2.18 11.16
CA PHE A 430 2.71 -2.34 11.82
C PHE A 430 2.54 -2.94 13.22
N GLY A 431 3.46 -3.81 13.65
CA GLY A 431 3.27 -4.61 14.86
C GLY A 431 2.97 -3.79 16.12
N ALA A 432 3.68 -2.67 16.30
CA ALA A 432 3.47 -1.81 17.45
C ALA A 432 2.10 -1.09 17.45
N THR A 433 1.52 -0.87 16.27
CA THR A 433 0.27 -0.11 16.08
C THR A 433 -0.94 -1.03 15.94
N ALA A 434 -0.73 -2.31 15.64
CA ALA A 434 -1.78 -3.33 15.55
C ALA A 434 -2.63 -3.42 16.83
N LYS A 435 -3.94 -3.60 16.64
CA LYS A 435 -4.96 -3.61 17.70
C LYS A 435 -5.31 -5.05 18.12
N VAL A 436 -5.26 -5.32 19.42
CA VAL A 436 -5.65 -6.62 19.97
C VAL A 436 -7.13 -6.94 19.62
N PRO A 437 -7.49 -8.20 19.30
CA PRO A 437 -6.72 -9.43 19.49
C PRO A 437 -5.74 -9.79 18.34
N PHE A 438 -5.57 -8.92 17.33
CA PHE A 438 -4.61 -9.18 16.26
C PHE A 438 -3.19 -9.31 16.83
N ASP A 439 -2.42 -10.23 16.24
CA ASP A 439 -1.10 -10.61 16.74
C ASP A 439 -0.02 -9.63 16.25
N LEU A 440 0.57 -8.89 17.18
CA LEU A 440 1.59 -7.88 16.93
C LEU A 440 2.90 -8.47 16.38
N THR A 441 3.19 -9.73 16.69
CA THR A 441 4.43 -10.42 16.26
C THR A 441 4.32 -11.04 14.86
N ARG A 442 3.08 -11.09 14.34
CA ARG A 442 2.71 -11.65 13.04
C ARG A 442 2.05 -10.60 12.14
N ALA A 443 2.49 -9.35 12.31
CA ALA A 443 1.98 -8.15 11.65
C ALA A 443 2.71 -7.89 10.32
N LYS A 444 2.72 -6.63 9.85
CA LYS A 444 3.46 -6.20 8.64
C LYS A 444 4.84 -6.86 8.54
N GLY A 445 5.24 -7.24 7.33
CA GLY A 445 6.45 -8.01 7.05
C GLY A 445 6.28 -9.52 7.21
N THR A 446 5.05 -10.01 7.37
CA THR A 446 4.75 -11.44 7.49
C THR A 446 3.51 -11.84 6.70
N ALA A 447 3.44 -13.10 6.27
CA ALA A 447 2.29 -13.63 5.52
C ALA A 447 1.08 -14.00 6.42
N TYR A 448 1.08 -13.65 7.70
CA TYR A 448 -0.01 -13.97 8.66
C TYR A 448 -1.14 -12.93 8.62
N GLN A 449 -2.31 -13.22 9.20
CA GLN A 449 -3.52 -12.39 9.05
C GLN A 449 -3.29 -10.92 9.40
N THR A 450 -2.59 -10.61 10.50
CA THR A 450 -2.31 -9.23 10.88
C THR A 450 -1.43 -8.49 9.86
N GLY A 451 -0.57 -9.20 9.12
CA GLY A 451 0.33 -8.62 8.12
C GLY A 451 -0.24 -8.45 6.71
N ILE A 452 -1.31 -9.16 6.36
CA ILE A 452 -1.87 -9.16 4.98
C ILE A 452 -3.37 -8.90 4.87
N TRP A 453 -4.12 -8.81 5.97
CA TRP A 453 -5.55 -8.56 5.90
C TRP A 453 -5.84 -7.05 5.93
N VAL A 454 -6.27 -6.53 4.77
CA VAL A 454 -6.42 -5.09 4.53
C VAL A 454 -7.90 -4.71 4.36
N PRO A 455 -8.27 -3.46 4.69
CA PRO A 455 -9.58 -2.93 4.36
C PRO A 455 -9.69 -2.66 2.85
N LEU A 456 -10.90 -2.81 2.31
CA LEU A 456 -11.25 -2.36 0.96
C LEU A 456 -12.71 -1.89 0.92
N ILE A 457 -12.90 -0.65 0.48
CA ILE A 457 -14.21 -0.02 0.32
C ILE A 457 -14.31 0.51 -1.11
N VAL A 458 -15.45 0.25 -1.76
CA VAL A 458 -15.73 0.79 -3.09
C VAL A 458 -17.11 1.46 -3.11
N ALA A 459 -17.14 2.74 -3.44
CA ALA A 459 -18.36 3.52 -3.64
C ALA A 459 -18.38 4.12 -5.06
N GLY A 460 -19.56 4.36 -5.62
CA GLY A 460 -19.65 5.03 -6.91
C GLY A 460 -20.89 4.71 -7.73
N PRO A 461 -21.04 5.30 -8.93
CA PRO A 461 -22.22 5.13 -9.78
C PRO A 461 -22.45 3.69 -10.25
N LEU A 462 -21.43 2.83 -10.22
CA LEU A 462 -21.54 1.41 -10.60
C LEU A 462 -21.95 0.49 -9.44
N VAL A 463 -22.07 1.03 -8.22
CA VAL A 463 -22.47 0.25 -7.03
C VAL A 463 -23.99 0.08 -6.99
N GLY A 464 -24.42 -1.18 -7.02
CA GLY A 464 -25.81 -1.58 -6.80
C GLY A 464 -26.04 -2.02 -5.35
N ALA A 465 -27.11 -1.49 -4.76
CA ALA A 465 -27.51 -1.72 -3.36
C ALA A 465 -26.34 -1.46 -2.38
N PRO A 466 -25.99 -0.19 -2.14
CA PRO A 466 -24.93 0.20 -1.21
C PRO A 466 -25.29 -0.15 0.24
N ASP A 467 -24.35 0.12 1.15
CA ASP A 467 -24.40 -0.21 2.57
C ASP A 467 -24.47 -1.73 2.83
N ARG A 468 -23.58 -2.47 2.17
CA ARG A 468 -23.48 -3.92 2.36
C ARG A 468 -22.06 -4.44 2.36
N ASP A 469 -21.94 -5.66 2.86
CA ASP A 469 -20.68 -6.38 2.98
C ASP A 469 -20.54 -7.42 1.86
N VAL A 470 -19.32 -7.60 1.36
CA VAL A 470 -18.90 -8.75 0.57
C VAL A 470 -17.95 -9.58 1.43
N GLU A 471 -18.40 -10.77 1.81
CA GLU A 471 -17.67 -11.72 2.67
C GLU A 471 -16.77 -12.68 1.87
N HIS A 472 -16.88 -12.64 0.53
CA HIS A 472 -16.10 -13.47 -0.37
C HIS A 472 -14.67 -12.96 -0.51
N MET A 473 -13.73 -13.88 -0.72
CA MET A 473 -12.31 -13.54 -0.84
C MET A 473 -12.04 -12.63 -2.04
N VAL A 474 -11.31 -11.55 -1.77
CA VAL A 474 -10.72 -10.63 -2.74
C VAL A 474 -9.23 -10.50 -2.43
N ASN A 475 -8.40 -10.33 -3.44
CA ASN A 475 -6.99 -9.96 -3.29
C ASN A 475 -6.78 -8.54 -3.79
N THR A 476 -5.79 -7.81 -3.27
CA THR A 476 -5.45 -6.48 -3.78
C THR A 476 -5.10 -6.48 -5.28
N ALA A 477 -4.61 -7.59 -5.82
CA ALA A 477 -4.44 -7.79 -7.27
C ALA A 477 -5.75 -7.66 -8.07
N ASP A 478 -6.93 -7.89 -7.47
CA ASP A 478 -8.23 -7.72 -8.11
C ASP A 478 -8.57 -6.26 -8.39
N VAL A 479 -8.01 -5.34 -7.62
CA VAL A 479 -8.27 -3.90 -7.75
C VAL A 479 -7.77 -3.39 -9.10
N PHE A 480 -6.66 -3.92 -9.61
CA PHE A 480 -6.18 -3.67 -10.97
C PHE A 480 -7.25 -4.04 -12.02
N HIS A 481 -7.87 -5.21 -11.87
CA HIS A 481 -8.91 -5.68 -12.78
C HIS A 481 -10.16 -4.79 -12.69
N LEU A 482 -10.54 -4.37 -11.48
CA LEU A 482 -11.65 -3.45 -11.26
C LEU A 482 -11.48 -2.12 -12.04
N PHE A 483 -10.26 -1.56 -12.10
CA PHE A 483 -10.02 -0.33 -12.86
C PHE A 483 -10.35 -0.50 -14.35
N GLY A 484 -9.92 -1.62 -14.95
CA GLY A 484 -10.28 -1.94 -16.32
C GLY A 484 -11.78 -2.13 -16.52
N GLU A 485 -12.46 -2.77 -15.57
CA GLU A 485 -13.92 -2.95 -15.61
C GLU A 485 -14.68 -1.63 -15.53
N ILE A 486 -14.25 -0.69 -14.68
CA ILE A 486 -14.82 0.67 -14.58
C ILE A 486 -14.70 1.40 -15.93
N ALA A 487 -13.58 1.20 -16.64
CA ALA A 487 -13.33 1.75 -17.95
C ALA A 487 -13.97 0.97 -19.11
N GLY A 488 -14.64 -0.14 -18.85
CA GLY A 488 -15.25 -1.00 -19.88
C GLY A 488 -14.24 -1.77 -20.74
N LEU A 489 -13.05 -2.03 -20.22
CA LEU A 489 -11.95 -2.72 -20.90
C LEU A 489 -11.98 -4.24 -20.64
N ALA A 490 -11.59 -5.02 -21.64
CA ALA A 490 -11.43 -6.47 -21.53
C ALA A 490 -10.02 -6.82 -21.01
N VAL A 491 -9.81 -6.69 -19.70
CA VAL A 491 -8.49 -6.77 -19.04
C VAL A 491 -7.69 -8.02 -19.42
N ASP A 492 -8.31 -9.20 -19.36
CA ASP A 492 -7.66 -10.48 -19.68
C ASP A 492 -7.08 -10.53 -21.11
N THR A 493 -7.67 -9.78 -22.05
CA THR A 493 -7.18 -9.72 -23.44
C THR A 493 -6.08 -8.69 -23.63
N LEU A 494 -5.97 -7.70 -22.75
CA LEU A 494 -5.02 -6.60 -22.82
C LEU A 494 -3.73 -6.89 -22.04
N ALA A 495 -3.72 -7.91 -21.17
CA ALA A 495 -2.57 -8.32 -20.38
C ALA A 495 -1.94 -9.64 -20.90
N PRO A 496 -1.17 -9.61 -22.00
CA PRO A 496 -0.64 -10.82 -22.65
C PRO A 496 0.30 -11.64 -21.75
N GLN A 497 0.97 -11.01 -20.79
CA GLN A 497 1.85 -11.69 -19.82
C GLN A 497 1.07 -12.36 -18.66
N GLY A 498 -0.27 -12.28 -18.68
CA GLY A 498 -1.16 -12.79 -17.64
C GLY A 498 -1.22 -11.90 -16.39
N ILE A 499 -2.39 -11.90 -15.75
CA ILE A 499 -2.63 -11.27 -14.45
C ILE A 499 -3.14 -12.31 -13.45
N ASP A 500 -2.90 -12.05 -12.16
CA ASP A 500 -3.43 -12.84 -11.05
C ASP A 500 -4.74 -12.26 -10.48
N GLY A 501 -5.05 -11.01 -10.85
CA GLY A 501 -6.29 -10.32 -10.52
C GLY A 501 -7.51 -10.96 -11.17
N MET A 502 -8.63 -10.92 -10.46
CA MET A 502 -9.95 -11.41 -10.87
C MET A 502 -10.94 -10.26 -10.94
N ALA A 503 -12.01 -10.43 -11.72
CA ALA A 503 -13.12 -9.50 -11.80
C ALA A 503 -13.71 -9.14 -10.43
N MET A 504 -14.10 -7.87 -10.26
CA MET A 504 -14.75 -7.36 -9.06
C MET A 504 -16.11 -6.73 -9.35
N LEU A 505 -16.33 -6.19 -10.54
CA LEU A 505 -17.58 -5.53 -10.91
C LEU A 505 -18.85 -6.37 -10.62
N PRO A 506 -18.87 -7.71 -10.78
CA PRO A 506 -20.02 -8.52 -10.39
C PRO A 506 -20.41 -8.37 -8.92
N TYR A 507 -19.43 -8.24 -8.01
CA TYR A 507 -19.72 -8.00 -6.60
C TYR A 507 -20.30 -6.61 -6.35
N LEU A 508 -19.97 -5.61 -7.20
CA LEU A 508 -20.50 -4.25 -7.07
C LEU A 508 -21.96 -4.18 -7.49
N GLN A 509 -22.36 -4.93 -8.51
CA GLN A 509 -23.68 -4.83 -9.12
C GLN A 509 -24.69 -5.84 -8.59
N ASN A 510 -24.24 -7.02 -8.13
CA ASN A 510 -25.10 -8.11 -7.71
C ASN A 510 -24.89 -8.49 -6.22
N PRO A 511 -25.84 -8.16 -5.32
CA PRO A 511 -25.74 -8.49 -3.90
C PRO A 511 -25.69 -9.99 -3.56
N VAL A 512 -26.09 -10.86 -4.49
CA VAL A 512 -26.06 -12.33 -4.31
C VAL A 512 -24.98 -13.01 -5.14
N GLN A 513 -23.96 -12.25 -5.58
CA GLN A 513 -22.83 -12.77 -6.33
C GLN A 513 -22.06 -13.80 -5.49
N SER A 514 -21.88 -15.01 -6.03
CA SER A 514 -21.06 -16.06 -5.42
C SER A 514 -19.56 -15.73 -5.53
N SER A 515 -18.74 -16.37 -4.68
CA SER A 515 -17.30 -16.21 -4.74
C SER A 515 -16.73 -16.46 -6.14
N LEU A 516 -15.94 -15.50 -6.63
CA LEU A 516 -15.15 -15.58 -7.86
C LEU A 516 -13.76 -16.18 -7.59
N ARG A 517 -13.25 -16.06 -6.36
CA ARG A 517 -11.97 -16.65 -5.94
C ARG A 517 -12.20 -17.93 -5.15
N ALA A 518 -11.49 -18.99 -5.53
CA ALA A 518 -11.41 -20.22 -4.75
C ALA A 518 -10.29 -20.18 -3.70
N TYR A 519 -9.25 -19.36 -3.95
CA TYR A 519 -8.09 -19.22 -3.08
C TYR A 519 -7.56 -17.79 -3.06
N ASN A 520 -6.87 -17.45 -1.99
CA ASN A 520 -6.07 -16.24 -1.87
C ASN A 520 -4.60 -16.59 -1.63
N PHE A 521 -3.68 -15.75 -2.12
CA PHE A 521 -2.24 -15.96 -2.08
C PHE A 521 -1.52 -14.68 -1.63
N ALA A 522 -0.50 -14.84 -0.80
CA ALA A 522 0.41 -13.78 -0.42
C ALA A 522 1.85 -14.30 -0.38
N GLN A 523 2.79 -13.44 -0.72
CA GLN A 523 4.21 -13.77 -0.78
C GLN A 523 5.03 -12.56 -0.37
N GLY A 524 6.12 -12.81 0.34
CA GLY A 524 7.24 -11.89 0.41
C GLY A 524 8.54 -12.63 0.64
N GLY A 525 9.61 -11.86 0.75
CA GLY A 525 10.98 -12.36 0.80
C GLY A 525 11.97 -11.29 0.35
N LEU A 526 13.17 -11.70 -0.05
CA LEU A 526 14.24 -10.76 -0.34
C LEU A 526 14.23 -10.27 -1.80
N ASN A 527 14.45 -8.97 -2.01
CA ASN A 527 14.63 -8.39 -3.33
C ASN A 527 16.02 -8.75 -3.92
N ILE A 528 16.15 -8.55 -5.23
CA ILE A 528 17.41 -8.64 -5.96
C ILE A 528 18.17 -7.34 -5.72
N GLN A 529 19.34 -7.46 -5.11
CA GLN A 529 20.22 -6.34 -4.78
C GLN A 529 21.56 -6.48 -5.49
N LEU A 530 22.23 -5.33 -5.65
CA LEU A 530 23.58 -5.24 -6.19
C LEU A 530 24.51 -6.28 -5.58
N ASP A 531 25.25 -7.01 -6.42
CA ASP A 531 26.23 -8.02 -6.00
C ASP A 531 25.65 -9.11 -5.08
N GLN A 532 24.36 -9.43 -5.24
CA GLN A 532 23.61 -10.33 -4.37
C GLN A 532 23.62 -9.89 -2.89
N GLY A 533 23.77 -8.58 -2.67
CA GLY A 533 23.74 -7.95 -1.36
C GLY A 533 22.44 -8.19 -0.60
N ARG A 534 22.45 -7.85 0.67
CA ARG A 534 21.27 -7.88 1.53
C ARG A 534 21.27 -6.62 2.38
N ASN A 535 20.07 -6.18 2.75
CA ASN A 535 19.91 -5.19 3.81
C ASN A 535 20.65 -5.69 5.07
N GLY A 536 21.19 -4.77 5.85
CA GLY A 536 21.86 -5.11 7.10
C GLY A 536 20.88 -5.71 8.14
N PRO A 537 21.36 -6.51 9.09
CA PRO A 537 20.50 -7.06 10.14
C PRO A 537 19.99 -5.96 11.08
N CYS A 538 18.69 -5.96 11.31
CA CYS A 538 18.02 -5.11 12.29
C CYS A 538 17.33 -5.97 13.35
N VAL A 539 17.63 -5.76 14.63
CA VAL A 539 16.98 -6.50 15.73
C VAL A 539 15.90 -5.62 16.35
N ILE A 540 14.64 -5.95 16.11
CA ILE A 540 13.48 -5.27 16.70
C ILE A 540 12.90 -6.21 17.75
N ASN A 541 12.82 -5.75 19.00
CA ASN A 541 12.53 -6.59 20.16
C ASN A 541 13.49 -7.80 20.24
N ASN A 542 13.01 -9.02 19.99
CA ASN A 542 13.82 -10.25 19.95
C ASN A 542 14.00 -10.82 18.54
N LEU A 543 13.44 -10.17 17.51
CA LEU A 543 13.43 -10.67 16.13
C LEU A 543 14.49 -9.94 15.31
N CYS A 544 15.42 -10.68 14.70
CA CYS A 544 16.32 -10.14 13.70
C CYS A 544 15.67 -10.19 12.32
N SER A 545 15.56 -9.06 11.63
CA SER A 545 14.96 -8.94 10.31
C SER A 545 15.89 -8.23 9.32
N HIS A 546 15.68 -8.54 8.04
CA HIS A 546 16.27 -7.86 6.87
C HIS A 546 15.29 -6.90 6.17
N THR A 547 14.06 -6.79 6.66
CA THR A 547 13.04 -5.91 6.09
C THR A 547 13.45 -4.43 6.11
N PRO A 548 14.04 -3.88 7.20
CA PRO A 548 14.50 -2.49 7.20
C PRO A 548 15.62 -2.28 6.18
N VAL A 549 15.37 -1.38 5.21
CA VAL A 549 16.26 -1.17 4.05
C VAL A 549 17.57 -0.45 4.40
N ASN A 550 17.64 0.19 5.57
CA ASN A 550 18.83 0.85 6.07
C ASN A 550 18.75 1.02 7.61
N LYS A 551 19.84 1.53 8.19
CA LYS A 551 19.96 1.82 9.62
C LYS A 551 18.85 2.74 10.15
N ALA A 552 18.59 3.84 9.47
CA ALA A 552 17.66 4.87 9.94
C ALA A 552 16.24 4.30 10.09
N VAL A 553 15.80 3.49 9.11
CA VAL A 553 14.51 2.79 9.13
C VAL A 553 14.44 1.74 10.23
N CYS A 554 15.56 1.05 10.53
CA CYS A 554 15.64 0.11 11.64
C CYS A 554 15.38 0.83 12.97
N GLU A 555 16.03 1.96 13.19
CA GLU A 555 15.95 2.76 14.41
C GLU A 555 14.60 3.45 14.56
N ASP A 556 14.04 3.99 13.46
CA ASP A 556 12.69 4.57 13.42
C ASP A 556 11.61 3.53 13.76
N ASN A 557 11.87 2.24 13.53
CA ASN A 557 11.00 1.13 13.91
C ASN A 557 11.28 0.58 15.32
N GLY A 558 12.18 1.23 16.08
CA GLY A 558 12.55 0.83 17.44
C GLY A 558 13.55 -0.33 17.50
N GLY A 559 14.26 -0.62 16.41
CA GLY A 559 15.27 -1.67 16.34
C GLY A 559 16.69 -1.20 16.58
N THR A 560 17.57 -2.15 16.88
CA THR A 560 19.03 -1.97 16.92
C THR A 560 19.64 -2.44 15.61
N TRP A 561 20.41 -1.59 14.94
CA TRP A 561 21.09 -1.91 13.69
C TRP A 561 22.43 -2.62 13.92
N TRP A 562 22.63 -3.77 13.26
CA TRP A 562 23.87 -4.57 13.32
C TRP A 562 24.62 -4.59 11.98
N GLY A 563 24.06 -3.96 10.95
CA GLY A 563 24.64 -3.90 9.62
C GLY A 563 25.77 -2.88 9.48
N MET A 564 26.10 -2.54 8.24
CA MET A 564 27.14 -1.54 7.94
C MET A 564 26.85 -0.21 8.66
N GLY A 565 27.83 0.33 9.38
CA GLY A 565 27.70 1.58 10.13
C GLY A 565 26.98 1.44 11.48
N ALA A 566 26.93 0.22 12.04
CA ALA A 566 26.44 -0.01 13.39
C ALA A 566 27.30 0.71 14.43
N ASP A 567 26.67 1.47 15.31
CA ASP A 567 27.31 2.26 16.38
C ASP A 567 26.62 2.11 17.73
N ASP A 568 25.59 1.26 17.83
CA ASP A 568 24.92 0.98 19.10
C ASP A 568 25.90 0.31 20.09
N PRO A 569 26.03 0.83 21.33
CA PRO A 569 26.92 0.27 22.34
C PRO A 569 26.69 -1.22 22.64
N GLN A 570 25.46 -1.73 22.49
CA GLN A 570 25.15 -3.15 22.66
C GLN A 570 25.83 -3.97 21.58
N VAL A 571 25.82 -3.52 20.32
CA VAL A 571 26.48 -4.20 19.20
C VAL A 571 27.99 -4.23 19.40
N ALA A 572 28.56 -3.10 19.82
CA ALA A 572 29.98 -2.98 20.14
C ALA A 572 30.40 -3.91 21.29
N ALA A 573 29.52 -4.13 22.28
CA ALA A 573 29.78 -5.06 23.40
C ALA A 573 29.98 -6.51 22.93
N TYR A 574 29.35 -6.91 21.82
CA TYR A 574 29.56 -8.21 21.19
C TYR A 574 30.82 -8.27 20.30
N GLY A 575 31.60 -7.18 20.21
CA GLY A 575 32.77 -7.10 19.32
C GLY A 575 32.40 -7.25 17.85
N SER A 576 31.19 -6.81 17.49
CA SER A 576 30.57 -7.00 16.19
C SER A 576 30.08 -5.67 15.60
N GLY A 577 29.45 -5.74 14.43
CA GLY A 577 29.08 -4.62 13.57
C GLY A 577 29.33 -4.98 12.11
N ASP A 578 28.73 -4.24 11.18
CA ASP A 578 28.90 -4.44 9.74
C ASP A 578 28.51 -5.85 9.26
N LEU A 579 27.55 -6.48 9.94
CA LEU A 579 27.04 -7.80 9.58
C LEU A 579 26.17 -7.72 8.31
N ALA A 580 26.18 -8.78 7.50
CA ALA A 580 25.36 -8.89 6.30
C ALA A 580 24.08 -9.71 6.53
N HIS A 581 24.11 -10.68 7.45
CA HIS A 581 23.03 -11.65 7.65
C HIS A 581 22.59 -11.76 9.10
N CYS A 582 21.29 -11.92 9.32
CA CYS A 582 20.72 -12.04 10.66
C CYS A 582 21.28 -13.19 11.49
N TRP A 583 21.57 -14.34 10.88
CA TRP A 583 22.20 -15.44 11.60
C TRP A 583 23.58 -15.06 12.16
N GLN A 584 24.28 -14.09 11.56
CA GLN A 584 25.58 -13.63 12.07
C GLN A 584 25.43 -12.87 13.40
N VAL A 585 24.25 -12.32 13.71
CA VAL A 585 23.96 -11.74 15.03
C VAL A 585 24.05 -12.85 16.10
N ASN A 586 23.42 -14.00 15.87
CA ASN A 586 23.50 -15.15 16.76
C ASN A 586 24.93 -15.74 16.82
N GLN A 587 25.67 -15.72 15.71
CA GLN A 587 27.09 -16.09 15.72
C GLN A 587 27.91 -15.16 16.61
N ALA A 588 27.71 -13.84 16.51
CA ALA A 588 28.40 -12.85 17.34
C ALA A 588 28.07 -13.03 18.83
N ILE A 589 26.79 -13.24 19.15
CA ILE A 589 26.33 -13.51 20.52
C ILE A 589 26.98 -14.78 21.07
N TYR A 590 26.98 -15.87 20.30
CA TYR A 590 27.61 -17.13 20.72
C TYR A 590 29.13 -16.99 20.92
N ARG A 591 29.83 -16.30 20.01
CA ARG A 591 31.29 -16.09 20.12
C ARG A 591 31.66 -15.20 21.29
N HIS A 592 30.78 -14.29 21.69
CA HIS A 592 30.99 -13.44 22.86
C HIS A 592 30.86 -14.22 24.17
N ASP A 593 29.78 -14.99 24.34
CA ASP A 593 29.54 -15.81 25.52
C ASP A 593 28.74 -17.08 25.17
N PRO A 594 29.43 -18.21 24.92
CA PRO A 594 28.78 -19.48 24.61
C PRO A 594 27.88 -20.01 25.73
N ASP A 595 28.20 -19.73 27.00
CA ASP A 595 27.46 -20.23 28.16
C ASP A 595 26.12 -19.49 28.32
N ALA A 596 26.06 -18.22 27.89
CA ALA A 596 24.85 -17.39 27.90
C ALA A 596 24.09 -17.35 26.56
N TYR A 597 24.56 -18.06 25.53
CA TYR A 597 23.97 -18.01 24.18
C TYR A 597 22.48 -18.35 24.16
N ALA A 598 22.06 -19.38 24.88
CA ALA A 598 20.67 -19.84 24.88
C ALA A 598 19.69 -18.77 25.38
N GLN A 599 20.11 -17.91 26.32
CA GLN A 599 19.29 -16.82 26.85
C GLN A 599 19.35 -15.57 25.98
N ASN A 600 20.47 -15.36 25.27
CA ASN A 600 20.73 -14.13 24.54
C ASN A 600 20.47 -14.22 23.03
N ARG A 601 20.30 -15.43 22.48
CA ARG A 601 20.02 -15.60 21.04
C ARG A 601 18.74 -14.88 20.64
N ARG A 602 18.74 -14.38 19.40
CA ARG A 602 17.61 -13.72 18.75
C ARG A 602 16.85 -14.72 17.88
N GLU A 603 15.56 -14.47 17.70
CA GLU A 603 14.73 -15.16 16.72
C GLU A 603 15.05 -14.63 15.33
N MET A 604 15.03 -15.51 14.33
CA MET A 604 15.28 -15.13 12.94
C MET A 604 13.96 -14.81 12.24
N GLY A 605 13.86 -13.59 11.72
CA GLY A 605 12.82 -13.20 10.78
C GLY A 605 12.86 -14.04 9.52
N TRP A 606 11.69 -14.23 8.91
CA TRP A 606 11.56 -15.02 7.70
C TRP A 606 12.11 -14.25 6.49
N THR A 607 12.97 -14.89 5.70
CA THR A 607 13.51 -14.33 4.45
C THR A 607 12.73 -14.78 3.21
N SER A 608 11.80 -15.70 3.41
CA SER A 608 10.79 -16.13 2.46
C SER A 608 9.58 -16.55 3.26
N TYR A 609 8.41 -16.02 2.90
CA TYR A 609 7.16 -16.34 3.57
C TYR A 609 6.03 -16.36 2.54
N LEU A 610 5.32 -17.49 2.50
CA LEU A 610 4.29 -17.81 1.54
C LEU A 610 3.02 -18.18 2.28
N ALA A 611 1.88 -17.62 1.88
CA ALA A 611 0.58 -18.02 2.38
C ALA A 611 -0.38 -18.31 1.24
N ILE A 612 -1.17 -19.37 1.42
CA ILE A 612 -2.35 -19.64 0.61
C ILE A 612 -3.52 -19.99 1.52
N ARG A 613 -4.73 -19.52 1.19
CA ARG A 613 -5.95 -19.88 1.92
C ARG A 613 -7.11 -20.20 0.99
N ASN A 614 -8.08 -20.94 1.52
CA ASN A 614 -9.45 -21.01 1.01
C ASN A 614 -10.40 -20.34 2.03
N ASP A 615 -11.71 -20.57 1.96
CA ASP A 615 -12.68 -19.97 2.88
C ASP A 615 -12.49 -20.39 4.35
N HIS A 616 -11.84 -21.52 4.63
CA HIS A 616 -11.83 -22.14 5.96
C HIS A 616 -10.44 -22.41 6.53
N TYR A 617 -9.43 -22.54 5.67
CA TYR A 617 -8.08 -22.93 6.07
C TYR A 617 -7.01 -22.12 5.38
N LYS A 618 -5.90 -21.91 6.07
CA LYS A 618 -4.69 -21.25 5.59
C LYS A 618 -3.48 -22.14 5.80
N LEU A 619 -2.63 -22.22 4.79
CA LEU A 619 -1.31 -22.83 4.82
C LEU A 619 -0.26 -21.71 4.73
N VAL A 620 0.72 -21.75 5.62
CA VAL A 620 1.89 -20.85 5.60
C VAL A 620 3.14 -21.70 5.48
N ARG A 621 4.06 -21.29 4.59
CA ARG A 621 5.41 -21.87 4.49
C ARG A 621 6.43 -20.76 4.61
N ASN A 622 7.33 -20.88 5.58
CA ASN A 622 8.40 -19.90 5.77
C ASN A 622 9.77 -20.56 5.68
N ARG A 623 10.76 -19.76 5.31
CA ARG A 623 12.17 -20.16 5.29
C ARG A 623 13.07 -19.00 5.71
N THR A 624 14.10 -19.31 6.49
CA THR A 624 15.17 -18.38 6.88
C THR A 624 16.49 -19.10 7.06
N GLN A 625 17.54 -18.36 7.44
CA GLN A 625 18.79 -18.91 7.94
C GLN A 625 18.95 -18.58 9.42
N ASP A 626 19.34 -19.56 10.22
CA ASP A 626 19.71 -19.38 11.63
C ASP A 626 21.10 -19.94 11.90
N TYR A 627 21.73 -19.50 12.98
CA TYR A 627 23.07 -19.90 13.35
C TYR A 627 23.10 -21.29 13.96
N ASP A 628 23.96 -22.15 13.41
CA ASP A 628 24.27 -23.45 13.97
C ASP A 628 25.65 -23.47 14.62
N THR A 629 25.65 -23.66 15.95
CA THR A 629 26.85 -23.77 16.77
C THR A 629 27.75 -24.96 16.39
N ALA A 630 27.21 -26.02 15.77
CA ALA A 630 27.98 -27.20 15.40
C ALA A 630 28.84 -26.97 14.15
N THR A 631 28.35 -26.16 13.20
CA THR A 631 29.02 -25.85 11.95
C THR A 631 29.67 -24.46 11.91
N ASP A 632 29.39 -23.62 12.92
CA ASP A 632 29.76 -22.20 12.97
C ASP A 632 29.34 -21.43 11.71
N ASN A 633 28.15 -21.73 11.20
CA ASN A 633 27.62 -21.15 9.96
C ASN A 633 26.09 -21.01 10.02
N GLY A 634 25.52 -20.28 9.06
CA GLY A 634 24.08 -20.23 8.85
C GLY A 634 23.56 -21.55 8.26
N VAL A 635 22.47 -22.07 8.82
CA VAL A 635 21.74 -23.22 8.30
C VAL A 635 20.32 -22.82 7.96
N GLU A 636 19.77 -23.47 6.96
CA GLU A 636 18.39 -23.24 6.57
C GLU A 636 17.41 -23.78 7.61
N VAL A 637 16.44 -22.95 7.96
CA VAL A 637 15.34 -23.30 8.85
C VAL A 637 14.05 -23.05 8.09
N GLU A 638 13.17 -24.04 8.08
CA GLU A 638 11.86 -23.98 7.42
C GLU A 638 10.74 -24.22 8.43
N SER A 639 9.57 -23.63 8.17
CA SER A 639 8.34 -23.94 8.88
C SER A 639 7.20 -24.16 7.90
N VAL A 640 6.31 -25.11 8.24
CA VAL A 640 5.04 -25.33 7.57
C VAL A 640 3.96 -25.30 8.62
N GLU A 641 3.03 -24.35 8.50
CA GLU A 641 1.98 -24.11 9.48
C GLU A 641 0.61 -24.17 8.80
N PHE A 642 -0.39 -24.70 9.49
CA PHE A 642 -1.73 -24.90 8.95
C PHE A 642 -2.79 -24.49 9.95
N TYR A 643 -3.74 -23.65 9.55
CA TYR A 643 -4.69 -23.03 10.46
C TYR A 643 -6.12 -23.18 9.95
N ALA A 644 -7.05 -23.36 10.87
CA ALA A 644 -8.45 -23.00 10.63
C ALA A 644 -8.61 -21.50 10.84
N ILE A 645 -9.32 -20.82 9.95
CA ILE A 645 -9.51 -19.37 9.99
C ILE A 645 -10.98 -19.03 9.78
N ASP A 646 -11.42 -17.92 10.38
CA ASP A 646 -12.70 -17.30 10.09
C ASP A 646 -12.57 -15.78 10.21
N GLN A 647 -13.53 -15.06 9.65
CA GLN A 647 -13.56 -13.60 9.63
C GLN A 647 -14.67 -13.08 10.56
N ALA A 648 -14.97 -13.80 11.64
CA ALA A 648 -16.06 -13.42 12.52
C ALA A 648 -15.85 -12.02 13.13
N VAL A 649 -16.94 -11.28 13.32
CA VAL A 649 -16.94 -9.92 13.89
C VAL A 649 -17.55 -9.94 15.29
N PRO A 650 -16.96 -9.24 16.28
CA PRO A 650 -15.73 -8.43 16.17
C PRO A 650 -14.43 -9.23 16.42
N LEU A 651 -14.53 -10.53 16.71
CA LEU A 651 -13.40 -11.38 17.08
C LEU A 651 -13.21 -12.49 16.03
N PRO A 652 -12.20 -12.37 15.15
CA PRO A 652 -11.91 -13.39 14.16
C PRO A 652 -11.07 -14.53 14.76
N THR A 653 -11.13 -15.72 14.17
CA THR A 653 -10.12 -16.77 14.42
C THR A 653 -8.84 -16.45 13.64
N LEU A 654 -7.76 -16.16 14.36
CA LEU A 654 -6.47 -15.75 13.83
C LEU A 654 -5.47 -16.91 13.75
N ASP A 655 -4.53 -16.79 12.81
CA ASP A 655 -3.39 -17.70 12.60
C ASP A 655 -2.26 -17.46 13.62
N THR A 656 -2.56 -17.64 14.91
CA THR A 656 -1.60 -17.58 16.01
C THR A 656 -0.85 -18.90 16.19
N ALA A 657 0.30 -18.87 16.90
CA ALA A 657 1.08 -20.07 17.20
C ALA A 657 0.25 -21.18 17.87
N ASP A 658 -0.58 -20.81 18.86
CA ASP A 658 -1.45 -21.74 19.59
C ASP A 658 -2.55 -22.38 18.71
N ASN A 659 -2.87 -21.77 17.56
CA ASN A 659 -3.88 -22.25 16.63
C ASN A 659 -3.30 -23.09 15.48
N ASN A 660 -1.98 -23.31 15.44
CA ASN A 660 -1.35 -24.13 14.41
C ASN A 660 -1.74 -25.61 14.56
N LEU A 661 -2.51 -26.11 13.60
CA LEU A 661 -3.00 -27.50 13.57
C LEU A 661 -1.88 -28.53 13.38
N LEU A 662 -0.69 -28.10 12.95
CA LEU A 662 0.50 -28.93 12.78
C LEU A 662 1.51 -28.81 13.94
N ALA A 663 1.23 -28.02 14.99
CA ALA A 663 2.21 -27.63 16.02
C ALA A 663 3.00 -28.77 16.68
N ASP A 664 2.51 -30.01 16.63
CA ASP A 664 3.22 -31.22 17.10
C ASP A 664 2.81 -32.48 16.31
N LYS A 665 2.36 -32.31 15.06
CA LYS A 665 1.72 -33.39 14.29
C LYS A 665 2.24 -33.41 12.87
N ALA A 666 2.40 -34.61 12.31
CA ALA A 666 2.55 -34.74 10.87
C ALA A 666 1.20 -34.45 10.18
N ALA A 667 1.23 -33.99 8.93
CA ALA A 667 0.01 -33.78 8.15
C ALA A 667 -0.85 -35.06 8.01
N ASP A 668 -0.22 -36.23 8.04
CA ASP A 668 -0.89 -37.54 8.02
C ASP A 668 -1.64 -37.87 9.32
N ASP A 669 -1.42 -37.12 10.40
CA ASP A 669 -2.14 -37.28 11.67
C ASP A 669 -3.35 -36.34 11.79
N LEU A 670 -3.57 -35.44 10.82
CA LEU A 670 -4.75 -34.57 10.81
C LEU A 670 -6.06 -35.37 10.62
N PRO A 671 -7.21 -34.88 11.10
CA PRO A 671 -8.52 -35.37 10.69
C PRO A 671 -8.65 -35.37 9.15
N LEU A 672 -9.36 -36.37 8.60
CA LEU A 672 -9.44 -36.58 7.13
C LEU A 672 -9.84 -35.30 6.36
N HIS A 673 -10.83 -34.56 6.85
CA HIS A 673 -11.27 -33.32 6.20
C HIS A 673 -10.19 -32.24 6.21
N GLN A 674 -9.47 -32.05 7.33
CA GLN A 674 -8.36 -31.09 7.43
C GLN A 674 -7.20 -31.48 6.52
N ARG A 675 -6.83 -32.76 6.50
CA ARG A 675 -5.78 -33.28 5.61
C ARG A 675 -6.08 -33.03 4.14
N GLN A 676 -7.34 -33.18 3.71
CA GLN A 676 -7.76 -32.88 2.34
C GLN A 676 -7.56 -31.40 1.98
N HIS A 677 -7.92 -30.48 2.88
CA HIS A 677 -7.67 -29.05 2.67
C HIS A 677 -6.18 -28.71 2.66
N TYR A 678 -5.40 -29.27 3.59
CA TYR A 678 -3.94 -29.11 3.60
C TYR A 678 -3.31 -29.57 2.29
N GLN A 679 -3.66 -30.76 1.79
CA GLN A 679 -3.14 -31.30 0.54
C GLN A 679 -3.55 -30.45 -0.67
N ALA A 680 -4.80 -29.99 -0.73
CA ALA A 680 -5.29 -29.13 -1.81
C ALA A 680 -4.59 -27.76 -1.83
N LEU A 681 -4.43 -27.13 -0.66
CA LEU A 681 -3.74 -25.85 -0.53
C LEU A 681 -2.25 -26.00 -0.85
N SER A 682 -1.60 -27.06 -0.35
CA SER A 682 -0.21 -27.38 -0.67
C SER A 682 -0.01 -27.52 -2.18
N ALA A 683 -0.82 -28.35 -2.84
CA ALA A 683 -0.74 -28.57 -4.28
C ALA A 683 -1.01 -27.28 -5.09
N ARG A 684 -1.96 -26.45 -4.65
CA ARG A 684 -2.25 -25.17 -5.33
C ARG A 684 -1.13 -24.15 -5.14
N LEU A 685 -0.53 -24.08 -3.95
CA LEU A 685 0.64 -23.24 -3.71
C LEU A 685 1.80 -23.65 -4.62
N ASP A 686 2.10 -24.95 -4.69
CA ASP A 686 3.15 -25.48 -5.57
C ASP A 686 2.87 -25.16 -7.04
N ALA A 687 1.60 -25.24 -7.48
CA ALA A 687 1.20 -24.88 -8.84
C ALA A 687 1.38 -23.38 -9.15
N ILE A 688 1.06 -22.49 -8.20
CA ILE A 688 1.28 -21.04 -8.35
C ILE A 688 2.78 -20.75 -8.47
N LEU A 689 3.60 -21.33 -7.59
CA LEU A 689 5.05 -21.11 -7.65
C LEU A 689 5.68 -21.65 -8.96
N ALA A 690 5.14 -22.73 -9.50
CA ALA A 690 5.57 -23.28 -10.78
C ALA A 690 5.03 -22.53 -12.01
N SER A 691 4.11 -21.57 -11.83
CA SER A 691 3.41 -20.90 -12.93
C SER A 691 4.26 -19.84 -13.64
N GLN A 692 5.36 -19.39 -13.00
CA GLN A 692 6.31 -18.42 -13.55
C GLN A 692 7.67 -19.12 -13.80
N PRO A 693 7.88 -19.74 -14.97
CA PRO A 693 9.17 -20.34 -15.30
C PRO A 693 10.25 -19.27 -15.45
N ALA A 694 11.49 -19.60 -15.07
CA ALA A 694 12.62 -18.72 -15.35
C ALA A 694 12.81 -18.54 -16.86
N CYS A 695 13.04 -17.29 -17.30
CA CYS A 695 13.36 -16.97 -18.68
C CYS A 695 14.63 -16.12 -18.79
N PRO A 696 15.82 -16.73 -18.62
CA PRO A 696 17.08 -15.99 -18.73
C PRO A 696 17.22 -15.36 -20.13
N GLY A 697 17.55 -14.08 -20.19
CA GLY A 697 17.70 -13.35 -21.45
C GLY A 697 16.44 -12.64 -21.96
N ASP A 698 15.29 -12.84 -21.34
CA ASP A 698 14.05 -12.11 -21.64
C ASP A 698 13.92 -10.89 -20.72
N GLY A 699 14.36 -9.72 -21.20
CA GLY A 699 14.34 -8.48 -20.41
C GLY A 699 13.04 -7.69 -20.54
N ASN A 700 12.31 -7.89 -21.64
CA ASN A 700 11.02 -7.24 -21.88
C ASN A 700 9.83 -8.01 -21.25
N ARG A 701 10.11 -9.21 -20.74
CA ARG A 701 9.19 -10.12 -20.03
C ARG A 701 8.03 -10.61 -20.90
N ASP A 702 8.18 -10.64 -22.23
CA ASP A 702 7.15 -11.14 -23.16
C ASP A 702 7.12 -12.68 -23.27
N GLY A 703 8.06 -13.36 -22.60
CA GLY A 703 8.19 -14.81 -22.56
C GLY A 703 8.90 -15.39 -23.77
N MET A 704 9.60 -14.58 -24.58
CA MET A 704 10.34 -15.02 -25.77
C MET A 704 11.70 -14.31 -25.87
N VAL A 705 12.79 -15.09 -25.81
CA VAL A 705 14.14 -14.53 -25.97
C VAL A 705 14.47 -14.41 -27.44
N ASP A 706 14.43 -13.20 -28.01
CA ASP A 706 14.60 -13.01 -29.45
C ASP A 706 15.43 -11.78 -29.89
N GLY A 707 15.23 -11.33 -31.13
CA GLY A 707 15.95 -10.17 -31.67
C GLY A 707 15.56 -8.86 -30.97
N THR A 708 14.33 -8.78 -30.47
CA THR A 708 13.80 -7.64 -29.73
C THR A 708 14.58 -7.42 -28.45
N ASP A 709 14.94 -8.50 -27.73
CA ASP A 709 15.78 -8.40 -26.54
C ASP A 709 17.16 -7.85 -26.84
N LEU A 710 17.77 -8.25 -27.95
CA LEU A 710 19.08 -7.71 -28.36
C LEU A 710 18.99 -6.22 -28.73
N GLU A 711 17.90 -5.81 -29.39
CA GLU A 711 17.67 -4.40 -29.74
C GLU A 711 17.44 -3.54 -28.51
N GLN A 712 16.63 -4.02 -27.55
CA GLN A 712 16.33 -3.29 -26.32
C GLN A 712 17.51 -3.31 -25.35
N TRP A 713 18.23 -4.42 -25.23
CA TRP A 713 19.51 -4.45 -24.53
C TRP A 713 20.46 -3.39 -25.07
N ALA A 714 20.57 -3.23 -26.40
CA ALA A 714 21.46 -2.23 -26.99
C ALA A 714 21.08 -0.79 -26.60
N TYR A 715 19.79 -0.52 -26.39
CA TYR A 715 19.32 0.75 -25.81
C TYR A 715 19.75 0.89 -24.36
N TRP A 716 19.50 -0.12 -23.53
CA TRP A 716 19.83 -0.09 -22.10
C TRP A 716 21.33 -0.14 -21.80
N ALA A 717 22.13 -0.68 -22.70
CA ALA A 717 23.58 -0.75 -22.56
C ALA A 717 24.32 0.51 -23.07
N ASP A 718 23.62 1.45 -23.69
CA ASP A 718 24.21 2.66 -24.28
C ASP A 718 24.18 3.84 -23.28
N PRO A 719 25.32 4.24 -22.69
CA PRO A 719 25.36 5.37 -21.76
C PRO A 719 24.95 6.70 -22.41
N ASP A 720 25.12 6.84 -23.72
CA ASP A 720 24.75 8.07 -24.45
C ASP A 720 23.23 8.23 -24.57
N GLN A 721 22.45 7.15 -24.33
CA GLN A 721 20.98 7.15 -24.32
C GLN A 721 20.38 7.13 -22.91
N GLY A 722 21.21 7.34 -21.88
CA GLY A 722 20.80 7.22 -20.47
C GLY A 722 20.83 5.78 -19.95
N GLY A 723 21.38 4.83 -20.71
CA GLY A 723 21.64 3.46 -20.30
C GLY A 723 22.96 3.30 -19.52
N GLY A 724 23.48 2.08 -19.47
CA GLY A 724 24.70 1.72 -18.75
C GLY A 724 24.54 1.59 -17.23
N TYR A 725 23.30 1.69 -16.73
CA TYR A 725 22.91 1.37 -15.35
C TYR A 725 22.09 0.07 -15.34
N SER A 726 21.81 -0.45 -14.15
CA SER A 726 20.92 -1.59 -13.98
C SER A 726 19.57 -1.34 -14.67
N SER A 727 19.07 -2.37 -15.33
CA SER A 727 17.79 -2.40 -16.03
C SER A 727 17.21 -3.81 -15.94
N TRP A 728 16.04 -4.07 -16.53
CA TRP A 728 15.51 -5.45 -16.61
C TRP A 728 16.37 -6.40 -17.47
N TYR A 729 17.38 -5.86 -18.15
CA TYR A 729 18.40 -6.60 -18.88
C TYR A 729 19.68 -6.83 -18.08
N ASP A 730 19.79 -6.35 -16.85
CA ASP A 730 20.85 -6.74 -15.91
C ASP A 730 20.54 -8.15 -15.38
N PHE A 731 21.16 -9.18 -15.99
CA PHE A 731 20.89 -10.59 -15.70
C PHE A 731 21.93 -11.21 -14.76
N ASN A 732 23.12 -10.60 -14.67
CA ASN A 732 24.17 -11.03 -13.75
C ASN A 732 24.10 -10.31 -12.38
N TYR A 733 23.26 -9.28 -12.27
CA TYR A 733 22.96 -8.51 -11.06
C TYR A 733 24.16 -7.72 -10.53
N ASP A 734 25.03 -7.24 -11.43
CA ASP A 734 26.20 -6.42 -11.10
C ASP A 734 25.91 -4.91 -11.12
N GLY A 735 24.65 -4.52 -11.35
CA GLY A 735 24.19 -3.15 -11.32
C GLY A 735 24.38 -2.40 -12.64
N LEU A 736 24.82 -3.08 -13.69
CA LEU A 736 25.02 -2.54 -15.03
C LEU A 736 24.21 -3.36 -16.05
N THR A 737 23.94 -2.75 -17.20
CA THR A 737 23.47 -3.49 -18.37
C THR A 737 24.55 -3.39 -19.43
N ASP A 738 25.25 -4.49 -19.70
CA ASP A 738 26.47 -4.46 -20.52
C ASP A 738 26.68 -5.72 -21.38
N ALA A 739 27.90 -5.90 -21.91
CA ALA A 739 28.22 -7.02 -22.79
C ALA A 739 28.08 -8.41 -22.13
N ALA A 740 28.16 -8.50 -20.79
CA ALA A 740 27.92 -9.74 -20.05
C ALA A 740 26.45 -10.16 -20.17
N ASP A 741 25.52 -9.22 -20.07
CA ASP A 741 24.08 -9.47 -20.20
C ASP A 741 23.69 -9.88 -21.60
N ARG A 742 24.30 -9.27 -22.62
CA ARG A 742 24.14 -9.69 -24.01
C ARG A 742 24.45 -11.17 -24.18
N ALA A 743 25.50 -11.66 -23.54
CA ALA A 743 25.88 -13.07 -23.63
C ALA A 743 24.78 -13.99 -23.06
N VAL A 744 24.03 -13.55 -22.04
CA VAL A 744 22.87 -14.26 -21.51
C VAL A 744 21.75 -14.34 -22.55
N ILE A 745 21.43 -13.23 -23.23
CA ILE A 745 20.42 -13.19 -24.30
C ILE A 745 20.82 -14.13 -25.45
N GLU A 746 22.06 -14.02 -25.93
CA GLU A 746 22.56 -14.84 -27.03
C GLU A 746 22.58 -16.33 -26.70
N ALA A 747 22.91 -16.70 -25.45
CA ALA A 747 22.91 -18.08 -24.99
C ALA A 747 21.51 -18.70 -24.88
N ASN A 748 20.46 -17.88 -24.72
CA ASN A 748 19.08 -18.31 -24.52
C ASN A 748 18.17 -18.01 -25.71
N ARG A 749 18.73 -17.53 -26.83
CA ARG A 749 17.94 -17.12 -28.00
C ARG A 749 17.08 -18.25 -28.56
N GLY A 750 15.79 -17.95 -28.75
CA GLY A 750 14.77 -18.88 -29.21
C GLY A 750 14.05 -19.63 -28.09
N ASN A 751 14.42 -19.41 -26.84
CA ASN A 751 13.66 -19.92 -25.69
C ASN A 751 12.27 -19.26 -25.62
N GLN A 752 11.27 -20.07 -25.24
CA GLN A 752 9.91 -19.63 -24.98
C GLN A 752 9.54 -20.05 -23.57
N CYS A 753 9.20 -19.09 -22.73
CA CYS A 753 8.99 -19.27 -21.29
C CYS A 753 7.62 -18.74 -20.87
N GLN A 754 6.60 -19.01 -21.68
CA GLN A 754 5.27 -18.46 -21.46
C GLN A 754 4.73 -18.85 -20.07
N PRO A 755 4.34 -17.85 -19.25
CA PRO A 755 3.72 -18.11 -17.95
C PRO A 755 2.53 -19.06 -18.12
N GLN A 756 2.39 -19.99 -17.18
CA GLN A 756 1.20 -20.82 -17.13
C GLN A 756 0.15 -20.14 -16.23
N PRO A 757 -1.15 -20.23 -16.56
CA PRO A 757 -2.23 -19.62 -15.78
C PRO A 757 -2.47 -20.29 -14.42
#